data_AF-A0A815Q9H4-F1
#
_entry.id   AF-A0A815Q9H4-F1
#
_cell.length_a   1.000
_cell.length_b   1.000
_cell.length_c   1.000
_cell.angle_alpha   90.00
_cell.angle_beta   90.00
_cell.angle_gamma   90.00
#
_symmetry.space_group_name_H-M   'P 1'
#
loop_
_entity.id
_entity.type
_entity.pdbx_description
1 polymer ?
#
loop_
_entity_poly.entity_id
_entity_poly.type
_entity_poly.pdbx_seq_one_letter_code
_entity_poly.pdbx_strand_id
1 'polypeptide(L)'
;MSDSISIRRRQRPSVTSSNISGFSIPTSNHTSFNRSRRSSWSDSKKVWNASDETENYSDSRTLILKKLDGYYRKVKRQILAFQSLTTGLFPNHLESNKNIAHVVENVFCSIAVWALRQCYCKIDNDQGRSHELGQAAVKCMRGILNCWMKQAKKVEIFKSEQSTYDALHSKFNVFDGSEVEDADEVGQLQICAISIYLLTLVQMITSNLLIIFSMDEVDFVQQLVFSIERAYRTPDYGIWERGSKYNTNTCELHASSIGMAKAALEAMNGFNLYGDQGANWSVVYVDADAHNRNRTTFDTLLPRESASKNTDAALLLTVGWPTFAIHNETLVGSTVRKCIRKLRGTHGFKRFLRDGQYTDLESRDERFYKEPEIKKFDKNECEWPMFFAVMVIDGIFKNNQTQVDEYLHALNPLLRRTTEVHCRTNSSTTNAECESLKSRDMMAHYYYIDHAKQQSSAESESSDRSTIQQTSFACSTEILQGNFFLFGQAVWIICQLLVDKLLTVSDLDPIRRYLPPCDRPKRNSRYSSIQDASRYQYSPNAYKLMPHQLVDKNKPINRSILSNITFSDLVIHVVPISESVRLQQVLATYGIQTQTPKQIEPILIWPPAELVKLYGHLGANEKFGFSGRPMRPIGVLGTCKVYQIASKTIICYPLTFETTDFYMSSDMNLLLDNIRSDLEFITRCWRLKGRPIYLIMLREQHLRGPQKSDLLELLTQIRVGKLSSTICVRLERLQTAISSACIEHLDFLNNTTCSTIDWKSVAVTEYRNVHEIGHYKSLTDITKTVIVNDDIDYINHEFKDQHEIDLRDFICNTDVAIGSLKKHTLATYELYRRGGLDWMIRENYRVKNHLQFLMKEASTCQNWAVIRFVSSLLHKMVDSLAPSVTNLLVRGKIVTIGIFGYEESVVDKPMRPNEIFKILYSDKVFGHSIFHAVLLQELLLNISVFMNTFPQLFNGILKIRLGWVLEAMKLGLEFFRADADETVTLNTISPNDIKQLLYYVLTTNVQQSTLQGADIEPRSSLQKRQMDGALSRVPTNFYEHVWSILERTPKGIKLCNILLPQQPTLSDMTDYELNFSLKIEEMLSRVFDPAYRCLVVEMFEAINVLLQRNPELCFIQPLDVDYLINEAVKLFQQQNNSVDPYKDFYNLPISLVGGSTGYMIQVIINYLFNVHIQKSDFADINAGVNINICKIS
;
A
#
# COMPACT_ATOMS: atom_id res chain seq x y z
N MET A 1 -34.05 6.03 -53.54
CA MET A 1 -34.49 5.61 -54.89
C MET A 1 -33.82 4.26 -55.17
N SER A 2 -34.64 3.20 -55.20
CA SER A 2 -34.63 2.08 -56.19
C SER A 2 -33.31 1.77 -56.92
N ASP A 3 -32.82 0.53 -57.10
CA ASP A 3 -33.53 -0.74 -57.29
C ASP A 3 -32.57 -1.97 -57.26
N SER A 4 -33.08 -3.05 -56.66
CA SER A 4 -33.07 -4.49 -57.03
C SER A 4 -32.01 -5.20 -57.93
N ILE A 5 -31.53 -6.34 -57.38
CA ILE A 5 -31.63 -7.75 -57.87
C ILE A 5 -30.64 -8.35 -58.91
N SER A 6 -30.01 -9.44 -58.42
CA SER A 6 -29.27 -10.61 -58.96
C SER A 6 -29.33 -11.03 -60.43
N ILE A 7 -28.32 -11.80 -60.89
CA ILE A 7 -28.44 -13.10 -61.64
C ILE A 7 -27.11 -13.90 -61.65
N ARG A 8 -27.20 -15.24 -61.53
CA ARG A 8 -26.15 -16.28 -61.65
C ARG A 8 -25.92 -16.73 -63.11
N ARG A 9 -24.72 -17.24 -63.48
CA ARG A 9 -24.44 -18.65 -63.91
C ARG A 9 -23.07 -18.91 -64.60
N ARG A 10 -22.38 -19.94 -64.08
CA ARG A 10 -21.73 -21.14 -64.69
C ARG A 10 -20.62 -21.08 -65.79
N GLN A 11 -19.49 -21.71 -65.40
CA GLN A 11 -18.73 -22.85 -66.00
C GLN A 11 -17.96 -22.76 -67.35
N ARG A 12 -16.61 -22.86 -67.24
CA ARG A 12 -15.63 -23.84 -67.86
C ARG A 12 -15.49 -23.91 -69.42
N PRO A 13 -14.44 -24.53 -70.03
CA PRO A 13 -13.11 -24.99 -69.55
C PRO A 13 -11.88 -24.89 -70.55
N SER A 14 -10.65 -25.09 -70.02
CA SER A 14 -9.50 -25.97 -70.44
C SER A 14 -8.89 -26.06 -71.87
N VAL A 15 -7.54 -26.10 -71.95
CA VAL A 15 -6.63 -27.23 -72.37
C VAL A 15 -5.33 -26.80 -73.14
N THR A 16 -4.16 -27.06 -72.50
CA THR A 16 -2.80 -27.60 -72.93
C THR A 16 -2.04 -27.07 -74.18
N SER A 17 -0.70 -27.12 -74.37
CA SER A 17 0.52 -27.64 -73.66
C SER A 17 1.82 -27.32 -74.46
N SER A 18 2.99 -27.55 -73.81
CA SER A 18 4.38 -27.85 -74.32
C SER A 18 5.34 -26.65 -74.52
N ASN A 19 6.67 -26.63 -74.23
CA ASN A 19 7.73 -27.53 -73.70
C ASN A 19 8.97 -26.63 -73.35
N ILE A 20 9.71 -26.70 -72.21
CA ILE A 20 10.84 -27.55 -71.72
C ILE A 20 12.19 -26.78 -71.46
N SER A 21 12.85 -27.17 -70.34
CA SER A 21 14.24 -27.01 -69.85
C SER A 21 14.58 -25.77 -68.98
N GLY A 22 15.20 -25.83 -67.80
CA GLY A 22 15.71 -26.85 -66.84
C GLY A 22 16.40 -26.07 -65.69
N PHE A 23 16.20 -26.31 -64.39
CA PHE A 23 16.95 -27.27 -63.57
C PHE A 23 16.33 -27.38 -62.14
N SER A 24 15.94 -28.61 -61.79
CA SER A 24 15.86 -29.33 -60.50
C SER A 24 15.67 -28.63 -59.14
N ILE A 25 14.44 -28.79 -58.58
CA ILE A 25 14.11 -28.88 -57.15
C ILE A 25 13.46 -30.26 -56.93
N PRO A 26 13.79 -31.06 -55.89
CA PRO A 26 13.11 -32.33 -55.63
C PRO A 26 11.72 -32.11 -55.06
N THR A 27 10.76 -32.82 -55.65
CA THR A 27 9.33 -32.79 -55.40
C THR A 27 8.89 -33.43 -54.08
N SER A 28 7.77 -32.89 -53.60
CA SER A 28 6.83 -33.42 -52.62
C SER A 28 6.43 -34.89 -52.80
N ASN A 29 6.22 -35.59 -51.68
CA ASN A 29 5.24 -36.68 -51.59
C ASN A 29 4.04 -36.23 -50.75
N HIS A 30 2.85 -36.56 -51.25
CA HIS A 30 1.55 -36.39 -50.61
C HIS A 30 1.46 -37.16 -49.27
N THR A 31 0.95 -36.51 -48.22
CA THR A 31 0.10 -37.16 -47.19
C THR A 31 -0.84 -36.13 -46.56
N SER A 32 -2.14 -36.44 -46.62
CA SER A 32 -3.24 -35.99 -45.75
C SER A 32 -2.91 -35.00 -44.62
N PHE A 33 -3.49 -33.80 -44.67
CA PHE A 33 -3.51 -32.87 -43.53
C PHE A 33 -4.42 -33.41 -42.42
N ASN A 34 -3.79 -34.04 -41.44
CA ASN A 34 -4.41 -34.50 -40.21
C ASN A 34 -4.75 -33.29 -39.31
N ARG A 35 -6.01 -33.21 -38.88
CA ARG A 35 -6.43 -32.40 -37.73
C ARG A 35 -5.80 -32.99 -36.46
N SER A 36 -4.68 -32.43 -36.01
CA SER A 36 -4.34 -32.41 -34.58
C SER A 36 -3.19 -31.44 -34.31
N ARG A 37 -3.49 -30.30 -33.69
CA ARG A 37 -2.56 -29.63 -32.77
C ARG A 37 -3.28 -29.42 -31.45
N ARG A 38 -3.16 -30.43 -30.57
CA ARG A 38 -3.41 -30.32 -29.14
C ARG A 38 -2.39 -29.32 -28.58
N SER A 39 -2.83 -28.15 -28.14
CA SER A 39 -2.10 -27.28 -27.24
C SER A 39 -2.18 -27.85 -25.82
N SER A 40 -1.02 -28.12 -25.21
CA SER A 40 -0.68 -28.44 -23.81
C SER A 40 -1.79 -28.80 -22.78
N TRP A 41 -2.74 -29.67 -23.16
CA TRP A 41 -3.68 -30.37 -22.28
C TRP A 41 -3.20 -31.81 -21.99
N SER A 42 -1.88 -32.02 -21.87
CA SER A 42 -1.29 -33.37 -21.74
C SER A 42 -0.92 -33.78 -20.32
N ASP A 43 -0.77 -32.84 -19.37
CA ASP A 43 -0.31 -33.19 -18.01
C ASP A 43 -1.45 -33.58 -17.05
N SER A 44 -2.70 -33.22 -17.35
CA SER A 44 -3.86 -33.59 -16.52
C SER A 44 -4.40 -35.01 -16.78
N LYS A 45 -3.86 -35.72 -17.78
CA LYS A 45 -4.28 -37.10 -18.12
C LYS A 45 -3.46 -38.18 -17.41
N LYS A 46 -2.36 -37.85 -16.74
CA LYS A 46 -1.46 -38.85 -16.14
C LYS A 46 -1.95 -39.47 -14.81
N VAL A 47 -3.02 -38.96 -14.20
CA VAL A 47 -3.55 -39.54 -12.95
C VAL A 47 -4.52 -40.70 -13.21
N TRP A 48 -4.95 -40.91 -14.47
CA TRP A 48 -5.96 -41.92 -14.82
C TRP A 48 -5.44 -43.04 -15.72
N ASN A 49 -4.11 -43.20 -15.82
CA ASN A 49 -3.47 -44.32 -16.51
C ASN A 49 -2.73 -45.21 -15.49
N ALA A 50 -3.49 -45.90 -14.64
CA ALA A 50 -3.07 -47.20 -14.15
C ALA A 50 -3.57 -48.21 -15.20
N SER A 51 -2.65 -48.71 -16.02
CA SER A 51 -2.90 -49.82 -16.94
C SER A 51 -3.06 -51.09 -16.13
N ASP A 52 -4.31 -51.48 -15.89
CA ASP A 52 -4.88 -52.83 -15.98
C ASP A 52 -6.35 -52.77 -15.50
N GLU A 53 -7.24 -53.57 -16.11
CA GLU A 53 -8.69 -53.70 -15.85
C GLU A 53 -9.65 -52.77 -16.62
N THR A 54 -10.06 -53.20 -17.81
CA THR A 54 -11.06 -52.53 -18.66
C THR A 54 -12.52 -52.70 -18.20
N GLU A 55 -12.82 -53.53 -17.19
CA GLU A 55 -14.18 -53.68 -16.65
C GLU A 55 -14.50 -52.69 -15.51
N ASN A 56 -13.50 -52.28 -14.70
CA ASN A 56 -13.68 -51.38 -13.54
C ASN A 56 -13.90 -49.89 -13.89
N TYR A 57 -13.61 -49.49 -15.13
CA TYR A 57 -13.64 -48.09 -15.56
C TYR A 57 -15.06 -47.56 -15.78
N SER A 58 -16.00 -48.42 -16.20
CA SER A 58 -17.39 -48.05 -16.45
C SER A 58 -18.17 -47.80 -15.16
N ASP A 59 -17.93 -48.62 -14.13
CA ASP A 59 -18.56 -48.50 -12.81
C ASP A 59 -18.04 -47.27 -12.04
N SER A 60 -16.73 -47.02 -12.09
CA SER A 60 -16.11 -45.84 -11.46
C SER A 60 -16.63 -44.52 -12.04
N ARG A 61 -16.77 -44.44 -13.37
CA ARG A 61 -17.34 -43.27 -14.07
C ARG A 61 -18.81 -43.05 -13.70
N THR A 62 -19.58 -44.14 -13.62
CA THR A 62 -21.00 -44.11 -13.23
C THR A 62 -21.18 -43.64 -11.78
N LEU A 63 -20.31 -44.08 -10.87
CA LEU A 63 -20.31 -43.65 -9.47
C LEU A 63 -19.99 -42.14 -9.33
N ILE A 64 -18.98 -41.65 -10.04
CA ILE A 64 -18.61 -40.23 -10.06
C ILE A 64 -19.77 -39.37 -10.59
N LEU A 65 -20.41 -39.82 -11.69
CA LEU A 65 -21.61 -39.16 -12.23
C LEU A 65 -22.73 -39.13 -11.19
N LYS A 66 -23.01 -40.24 -10.50
CA LYS A 66 -24.05 -40.30 -9.47
C LYS A 66 -23.79 -39.31 -8.31
N LYS A 67 -22.53 -39.12 -7.91
CA LYS A 67 -22.12 -38.09 -6.94
C LYS A 67 -22.32 -36.67 -7.48
N LEU A 68 -21.86 -36.39 -8.70
CA LEU A 68 -22.04 -35.09 -9.34
C LEU A 68 -23.52 -34.72 -9.56
N ASP A 69 -24.37 -35.70 -9.84
CA ASP A 69 -25.83 -35.54 -9.91
C ASP A 69 -26.40 -35.12 -8.55
N GLY A 70 -25.83 -35.65 -7.46
CA GLY A 70 -26.09 -35.20 -6.09
C GLY A 70 -25.77 -33.72 -5.88
N TYR A 71 -24.55 -33.30 -6.24
CA TYR A 71 -24.13 -31.90 -6.15
C TYR A 71 -24.92 -30.99 -7.07
N TYR A 72 -25.28 -31.45 -8.27
CA TYR A 72 -26.13 -30.71 -9.20
C TYR A 72 -27.51 -30.43 -8.61
N ARG A 73 -28.17 -31.45 -8.04
CA ARG A 73 -29.42 -31.28 -7.31
C ARG A 73 -29.26 -30.33 -6.10
N LYS A 74 -28.11 -30.39 -5.42
CA LYS A 74 -27.78 -29.50 -4.29
C LYS A 74 -27.66 -28.04 -4.74
N VAL A 75 -26.80 -27.74 -5.73
CA VAL A 75 -26.62 -26.41 -6.31
C VAL A 75 -27.92 -25.87 -6.89
N LYS A 76 -28.71 -26.71 -7.58
CA LYS A 76 -30.02 -26.31 -8.11
C LYS A 76 -30.99 -25.84 -7.06
N ARG A 77 -31.07 -26.54 -5.92
CA ARG A 77 -32.03 -26.22 -4.84
C ARG A 77 -31.54 -25.14 -3.90
N GLN A 78 -30.24 -25.07 -3.63
CA GLN A 78 -29.69 -24.21 -2.57
C GLN A 78 -29.06 -22.93 -3.08
N ILE A 79 -28.71 -22.83 -4.37
CA ILE A 79 -28.12 -21.63 -4.97
C ILE A 79 -28.98 -21.15 -6.14
N LEU A 80 -29.10 -21.96 -7.21
CA LEU A 80 -29.75 -21.53 -8.45
C LEU A 80 -31.26 -21.31 -8.32
N ALA A 81 -31.91 -21.89 -7.31
CA ALA A 81 -33.31 -21.62 -7.01
C ALA A 81 -33.60 -20.14 -6.72
N PHE A 82 -32.58 -19.40 -6.29
CA PHE A 82 -32.67 -17.99 -5.92
C PHE A 82 -32.13 -17.05 -7.01
N GLN A 83 -31.61 -17.59 -8.12
CA GLN A 83 -31.05 -16.75 -9.19
C GLN A 83 -32.17 -15.99 -9.92
N SER A 84 -32.02 -14.68 -10.01
CA SER A 84 -32.94 -13.80 -10.73
C SER A 84 -33.06 -14.18 -12.21
N LEU A 85 -34.30 -14.19 -12.70
CA LEU A 85 -34.61 -14.49 -14.10
C LEU A 85 -34.17 -13.36 -15.03
N THR A 86 -34.15 -12.12 -14.56
CA THR A 86 -33.83 -10.93 -15.36
C THR A 86 -32.34 -10.62 -15.33
N THR A 87 -31.80 -10.31 -14.15
CA THR A 87 -30.41 -9.85 -13.99
C THR A 87 -29.42 -11.00 -13.86
N GLY A 88 -29.86 -12.17 -13.38
CA GLY A 88 -28.98 -13.26 -12.98
C GLY A 88 -28.34 -13.12 -11.60
N LEU A 89 -28.68 -12.07 -10.85
CA LEU A 89 -28.20 -11.85 -9.48
C LEU A 89 -28.90 -12.78 -8.48
N PHE A 90 -28.23 -13.04 -7.36
CA PHE A 90 -28.71 -13.76 -6.20
C PHE A 90 -29.05 -12.76 -5.08
N PRO A 91 -30.21 -12.90 -4.42
CA PRO A 91 -30.59 -12.08 -3.29
C PRO A 91 -29.75 -12.40 -2.03
N ASN A 92 -29.49 -11.37 -1.23
CA ASN A 92 -29.02 -11.47 0.13
C ASN A 92 -30.21 -11.79 1.03
N HIS A 93 -30.43 -13.07 1.30
CA HIS A 93 -31.58 -13.55 2.09
C HIS A 93 -31.54 -13.20 3.58
N LEU A 94 -30.51 -12.49 4.03
CA LEU A 94 -30.28 -12.13 5.42
C LEU A 94 -30.70 -10.68 5.73
N GLU A 95 -30.89 -9.84 4.71
CA GLU A 95 -31.43 -8.50 4.88
C GLU A 95 -32.96 -8.52 5.01
N SER A 96 -33.52 -7.54 5.74
CA SER A 96 -34.97 -7.36 5.90
C SER A 96 -35.68 -7.22 4.56
N ASN A 97 -35.00 -6.63 3.57
CA ASN A 97 -35.44 -6.53 2.18
C ASN A 97 -34.81 -7.64 1.32
N LYS A 98 -35.58 -8.70 1.04
CA LYS A 98 -35.13 -9.87 0.27
C LYS A 98 -34.84 -9.60 -1.23
N ASN A 99 -34.94 -8.35 -1.67
CA ASN A 99 -34.74 -7.94 -3.06
C ASN A 99 -33.38 -7.29 -3.32
N ILE A 100 -32.46 -7.34 -2.35
CA ILE A 100 -31.12 -6.75 -2.46
C ILE A 100 -30.10 -7.85 -2.77
N ALA A 101 -29.18 -7.60 -3.69
CA ALA A 101 -28.07 -8.47 -4.08
C ALA A 101 -26.75 -7.81 -3.71
N HIS A 102 -25.89 -8.52 -2.99
CA HIS A 102 -24.52 -8.08 -2.69
C HIS A 102 -23.51 -8.67 -3.68
N VAL A 103 -22.60 -7.85 -4.20
CA VAL A 103 -21.63 -8.26 -5.24
C VAL A 103 -20.73 -9.41 -4.77
N VAL A 104 -20.18 -9.36 -3.55
CA VAL A 104 -19.24 -10.39 -3.07
C VAL A 104 -19.94 -11.75 -2.97
N GLU A 105 -21.11 -11.78 -2.33
CA GLU A 105 -21.91 -13.01 -2.21
C GLU A 105 -22.29 -13.57 -3.60
N ASN A 106 -22.68 -12.71 -4.53
CA ASN A 106 -23.00 -13.09 -5.91
C ASN A 106 -21.79 -13.71 -6.64
N VAL A 107 -20.59 -13.14 -6.45
CA VAL A 107 -19.37 -13.69 -7.05
C VAL A 107 -19.08 -15.08 -6.47
N PHE A 108 -19.19 -15.30 -5.16
CA PHE A 108 -19.00 -16.63 -4.56
C PHE A 108 -20.07 -17.65 -4.99
N CYS A 109 -21.34 -17.25 -5.12
CA CYS A 109 -22.39 -18.08 -5.70
C CYS A 109 -22.04 -18.51 -7.13
N SER A 110 -21.56 -17.56 -7.94
CA SER A 110 -21.09 -17.83 -9.30
C SER A 110 -19.89 -18.79 -9.32
N ILE A 111 -18.92 -18.62 -8.41
CA ILE A 111 -17.78 -19.54 -8.27
C ILE A 111 -18.24 -20.96 -7.94
N ALA A 112 -19.22 -21.15 -7.04
CA ALA A 112 -19.71 -22.49 -6.70
C ALA A 112 -20.40 -23.19 -7.89
N VAL A 113 -21.22 -22.45 -8.65
CA VAL A 113 -21.89 -22.94 -9.86
C VAL A 113 -20.84 -23.27 -10.95
N TRP A 114 -19.86 -22.39 -11.14
CA TRP A 114 -18.75 -22.60 -12.07
C TRP A 114 -17.85 -23.77 -11.66
N ALA A 115 -17.53 -23.93 -10.39
CA ALA A 115 -16.74 -25.05 -9.88
C ALA A 115 -17.41 -26.40 -10.22
N LEU A 116 -18.72 -26.51 -10.02
CA LEU A 116 -19.45 -27.71 -10.42
C LEU A 116 -19.45 -27.92 -11.94
N ARG A 117 -19.54 -26.85 -12.74
CA ARG A 117 -19.36 -26.94 -14.20
C ARG A 117 -17.99 -27.54 -14.53
N GLN A 118 -16.91 -27.09 -13.90
CA GLN A 118 -15.56 -27.59 -14.17
C GLN A 118 -15.48 -29.10 -13.94
N CYS A 119 -16.14 -29.63 -12.90
CA CYS A 119 -16.25 -31.06 -12.68
C CYS A 119 -16.97 -31.78 -13.83
N TYR A 120 -18.10 -31.25 -14.29
CA TYR A 120 -18.84 -31.83 -15.43
C TYR A 120 -18.07 -31.77 -16.76
N CYS A 121 -17.29 -30.70 -17.00
CA CYS A 121 -16.45 -30.56 -18.20
C CYS A 121 -15.42 -31.69 -18.35
N LYS A 122 -14.98 -32.31 -17.25
CA LYS A 122 -13.97 -33.39 -17.29
C LYS A 122 -14.51 -34.72 -17.75
N ILE A 123 -15.80 -34.97 -17.52
CA ILE A 123 -16.42 -36.27 -17.80
C ILE A 123 -16.93 -36.29 -19.23
N ASP A 124 -17.29 -35.13 -19.79
CA ASP A 124 -17.87 -34.96 -21.13
C ASP A 124 -19.15 -35.79 -21.26
N ASN A 125 -20.29 -35.15 -21.00
CA ASN A 125 -21.59 -35.79 -21.09
C ASN A 125 -22.56 -34.91 -21.88
N ASP A 126 -23.13 -35.50 -22.93
CA ASP A 126 -24.06 -34.93 -23.93
C ASP A 126 -25.41 -34.45 -23.34
N GLN A 127 -25.53 -34.35 -22.01
CA GLN A 127 -26.75 -33.94 -21.30
C GLN A 127 -26.86 -32.42 -21.04
N GLY A 128 -25.94 -31.60 -21.56
CA GLY A 128 -26.06 -30.14 -21.51
C GLY A 128 -25.85 -29.46 -20.15
N ARG A 129 -25.71 -30.20 -19.05
CA ARG A 129 -25.60 -29.63 -17.68
C ARG A 129 -24.38 -28.73 -17.47
N SER A 130 -23.23 -29.08 -18.05
CA SER A 130 -22.04 -28.21 -18.03
C SER A 130 -22.34 -26.86 -18.69
N HIS A 131 -23.04 -26.88 -19.82
CA HIS A 131 -23.43 -25.67 -20.52
C HIS A 131 -24.42 -24.84 -19.68
N GLU A 132 -25.44 -25.48 -19.11
CA GLU A 132 -26.41 -24.82 -18.23
C GLU A 132 -25.76 -24.13 -17.02
N LEU A 133 -24.90 -24.85 -16.28
CA LEU A 133 -24.16 -24.29 -15.15
C LEU A 133 -23.25 -23.14 -15.60
N GLY A 134 -22.58 -23.28 -16.75
CA GLY A 134 -21.77 -22.22 -17.33
C GLY A 134 -22.57 -20.97 -17.66
N GLN A 135 -23.73 -21.11 -18.30
CA GLN A 135 -24.62 -20.00 -18.61
C GLN A 135 -25.17 -19.34 -17.34
N ALA A 136 -25.48 -20.11 -16.30
CA ALA A 136 -25.91 -19.55 -15.02
C ALA A 136 -24.82 -18.70 -14.35
N ALA A 137 -23.56 -19.17 -14.36
CA ALA A 137 -22.42 -18.40 -13.85
C ALA A 137 -22.16 -17.12 -14.69
N VAL A 138 -22.18 -17.24 -16.03
CA VAL A 138 -22.05 -16.10 -16.95
C VAL A 138 -23.15 -15.08 -16.71
N LYS A 139 -24.39 -15.52 -16.53
CA LYS A 139 -25.54 -14.64 -16.29
C LYS A 139 -25.34 -13.79 -15.03
N CYS A 140 -24.87 -14.39 -13.93
CA CYS A 140 -24.56 -13.65 -12.70
C CYS A 140 -23.44 -12.63 -12.90
N MET A 141 -22.31 -13.04 -13.51
CA MET A 141 -21.15 -12.16 -13.72
C MET A 141 -21.48 -11.00 -14.67
N ARG A 142 -22.31 -11.24 -15.68
CA ARG A 142 -22.82 -10.21 -16.59
C ARG A 142 -23.85 -9.30 -15.90
N GLY A 143 -24.69 -9.86 -15.03
CA GLY A 143 -25.61 -9.09 -14.18
C GLY A 143 -24.87 -8.00 -13.40
N ILE A 144 -23.80 -8.39 -12.70
CA ILE A 144 -22.94 -7.44 -11.96
C ILE A 144 -22.34 -6.39 -12.89
N LEU A 145 -21.76 -6.80 -14.03
CA LEU A 145 -21.17 -5.87 -15.00
C LEU A 145 -22.19 -4.86 -15.51
N ASN A 146 -23.39 -5.31 -15.86
CA ASN A 146 -24.47 -4.46 -16.34
C ASN A 146 -24.92 -3.44 -15.28
N CYS A 147 -24.98 -3.85 -14.01
CA CYS A 147 -25.29 -2.94 -12.90
C CYS A 147 -24.22 -1.84 -12.76
N TRP A 148 -22.93 -2.19 -12.85
CA TRP A 148 -21.85 -1.20 -12.79
C TRP A 148 -21.73 -0.33 -14.04
N MET A 149 -22.01 -0.85 -15.24
CA MET A 149 -22.01 -0.04 -16.46
C MET A 149 -23.03 1.10 -16.42
N LYS A 150 -24.17 0.91 -15.71
CA LYS A 150 -25.13 1.99 -15.45
C LYS A 150 -24.52 3.13 -14.59
N GLN A 151 -23.48 2.84 -13.81
CA GLN A 151 -22.75 3.76 -12.94
C GLN A 151 -21.47 4.34 -13.58
N ALA A 152 -21.32 4.32 -14.90
CA ALA A 152 -20.11 4.80 -15.57
C ALA A 152 -19.65 6.20 -15.13
N LYS A 153 -20.59 7.14 -14.91
CA LYS A 153 -20.27 8.49 -14.42
C LYS A 153 -19.56 8.48 -13.06
N LYS A 154 -19.99 7.61 -12.13
CA LYS A 154 -19.36 7.45 -10.81
C LYS A 154 -17.92 6.96 -10.97
N VAL A 155 -17.67 5.97 -11.83
CA VAL A 155 -16.32 5.45 -12.11
C VAL A 155 -15.37 6.53 -12.64
N GLU A 156 -15.87 7.39 -13.53
CA GLU A 156 -15.08 8.49 -14.12
C GLU A 156 -14.65 9.53 -13.08
N ILE A 157 -15.49 9.82 -12.09
CA ILE A 157 -15.16 10.73 -10.99
C ILE A 157 -14.25 10.01 -9.97
N PHE A 158 -14.59 8.77 -9.62
CA PHE A 158 -13.88 7.97 -8.61
C PHE A 158 -12.40 7.75 -8.94
N LYS A 159 -12.04 7.52 -10.21
CA LYS A 159 -10.62 7.31 -10.58
C LYS A 159 -9.72 8.52 -10.26
N SER A 160 -10.31 9.71 -10.16
CA SER A 160 -9.62 10.97 -9.85
C SER A 160 -9.78 11.31 -8.38
N GLU A 161 -11.01 11.27 -7.88
CA GLU A 161 -11.34 11.68 -6.53
C GLU A 161 -11.12 10.55 -5.53
N GLN A 162 -11.62 9.34 -5.74
CA GLN A 162 -11.55 8.26 -4.75
C GLN A 162 -12.37 8.62 -3.49
N SER A 163 -13.50 9.29 -3.69
CA SER A 163 -14.46 9.61 -2.63
C SER A 163 -15.37 8.40 -2.38
N THR A 164 -15.98 8.34 -1.19
CA THR A 164 -16.98 7.32 -0.88
C THR A 164 -18.28 7.52 -1.66
N TYR A 165 -18.64 8.76 -1.97
CA TYR A 165 -19.88 9.13 -2.68
C TYR A 165 -19.86 8.73 -4.16
N ASP A 166 -18.67 8.78 -4.78
CA ASP A 166 -18.48 8.41 -6.18
C ASP A 166 -18.13 6.94 -6.35
N ALA A 167 -18.12 6.16 -5.27
CA ALA A 167 -17.77 4.75 -5.32
C ALA A 167 -18.81 3.93 -6.09
N LEU A 168 -18.36 2.85 -6.72
CA LEU A 168 -19.28 1.86 -7.27
C LEU A 168 -20.05 1.16 -6.15
N HIS A 169 -21.36 1.05 -6.31
CA HIS A 169 -22.20 0.34 -5.35
C HIS A 169 -21.84 -1.15 -5.32
N SER A 170 -21.87 -1.72 -4.11
CA SER A 170 -21.76 -3.16 -3.87
C SER A 170 -23.12 -3.86 -3.73
N LYS A 171 -24.21 -3.10 -3.66
CA LYS A 171 -25.58 -3.59 -3.49
C LYS A 171 -26.49 -3.12 -4.62
N PHE A 172 -27.31 -4.05 -5.12
CA PHE A 172 -28.22 -3.83 -6.25
C PHE A 172 -29.58 -4.45 -6.01
N ASN A 173 -30.62 -3.89 -6.61
CA ASN A 173 -31.90 -4.57 -6.69
C ASN A 173 -31.78 -5.82 -7.59
N VAL A 174 -32.25 -6.96 -7.07
CA VAL A 174 -32.14 -8.29 -7.71
C VAL A 174 -32.88 -8.36 -9.04
N PHE A 175 -33.95 -7.58 -9.25
CA PHE A 175 -34.84 -7.73 -10.41
C PHE A 175 -34.54 -6.78 -11.56
N ASP A 176 -34.17 -5.54 -11.28
CA ASP A 176 -33.87 -4.54 -12.32
C ASP A 176 -32.39 -4.14 -12.37
N GLY A 177 -31.62 -4.49 -11.34
CA GLY A 177 -30.23 -4.08 -11.19
C GLY A 177 -30.10 -2.57 -11.03
N SER A 178 -31.10 -1.91 -10.42
CA SER A 178 -30.99 -0.52 -9.98
C SER A 178 -30.09 -0.43 -8.76
N GLU A 179 -29.55 0.77 -8.54
CA GLU A 179 -28.91 1.11 -7.29
C GLU A 179 -29.94 1.00 -6.15
N VAL A 180 -29.51 0.46 -5.00
CA VAL A 180 -30.28 0.51 -3.78
C VAL A 180 -29.92 1.82 -3.08
N GLU A 181 -30.83 2.79 -3.12
CA GLU A 181 -30.73 4.00 -2.33
C GLU A 181 -31.10 3.63 -0.88
N ASP A 182 -30.10 3.25 -0.09
CA ASP A 182 -30.27 3.27 1.36
C ASP A 182 -30.45 4.75 1.78
N ALA A 183 -31.37 5.02 2.70
CA ALA A 183 -31.70 6.38 3.17
C ALA A 183 -30.47 7.16 3.72
N ASP A 184 -29.38 6.46 4.00
CA ASP A 184 -28.05 7.00 4.28
C ASP A 184 -27.03 6.36 3.31
N GLU A 185 -26.46 7.14 2.38
CA GLU A 185 -25.49 6.76 1.31
C GLU A 185 -24.13 6.21 1.81
N VAL A 186 -24.12 5.53 2.96
CA VAL A 186 -22.95 5.14 3.72
C VAL A 186 -22.60 3.67 3.49
N GLY A 187 -21.32 3.35 3.32
CA GLY A 187 -20.82 1.95 3.31
C GLY A 187 -20.54 1.33 1.94
N GLN A 188 -20.72 2.08 0.85
CA GLN A 188 -20.72 1.53 -0.51
C GLN A 188 -19.31 1.24 -1.07
N LEU A 189 -18.30 1.99 -0.64
CA LEU A 189 -16.93 1.83 -1.14
C LEU A 189 -16.32 0.51 -0.64
N GLN A 190 -16.29 -0.50 -1.53
CA GLN A 190 -15.68 -1.80 -1.28
C GLN A 190 -14.70 -2.18 -2.41
N ILE A 191 -13.41 -1.93 -2.20
CA ILE A 191 -12.36 -2.28 -3.17
C ILE A 191 -12.27 -3.80 -3.34
N CYS A 192 -12.49 -4.55 -2.26
CA CYS A 192 -12.53 -6.01 -2.27
C CYS A 192 -13.57 -6.57 -3.26
N ALA A 193 -14.74 -5.95 -3.40
CA ALA A 193 -15.80 -6.41 -4.29
C ALA A 193 -15.39 -6.36 -5.77
N ILE A 194 -14.84 -5.22 -6.21
CA ILE A 194 -14.30 -5.06 -7.57
C ILE A 194 -13.14 -6.03 -7.81
N SER A 195 -12.27 -6.18 -6.81
CA SER A 195 -11.07 -7.02 -6.91
C SER A 195 -11.40 -8.51 -7.08
N ILE A 196 -12.29 -9.06 -6.24
CA ILE A 196 -12.71 -10.46 -6.36
C ILE A 196 -13.48 -10.69 -7.67
N TYR A 197 -14.28 -9.71 -8.13
CA TYR A 197 -14.96 -9.79 -9.43
C TYR A 197 -13.97 -9.92 -10.59
N LEU A 198 -13.01 -8.98 -10.71
CA LEU A 198 -12.00 -8.97 -11.78
C LEU A 198 -11.17 -10.26 -11.78
N LEU A 199 -10.84 -10.74 -10.60
CA LEU A 199 -10.10 -11.96 -10.43
C LEU A 199 -10.87 -13.20 -10.88
N THR A 200 -12.15 -13.28 -10.51
CA THR A 200 -13.04 -14.37 -10.91
C THR A 200 -13.32 -14.33 -12.42
N LEU A 201 -13.45 -13.12 -12.99
CA LEU A 201 -13.60 -12.89 -14.42
C LEU A 201 -12.45 -13.54 -15.22
N VAL A 202 -11.20 -13.32 -14.79
CA VAL A 202 -10.01 -13.94 -15.39
C VAL A 202 -10.06 -15.47 -15.29
N GLN A 203 -10.42 -16.03 -14.13
CA GLN A 203 -10.51 -17.48 -13.93
C GLN A 203 -11.58 -18.14 -14.80
N MET A 204 -12.76 -17.51 -14.91
CA MET A 204 -13.87 -18.01 -15.72
C MET A 204 -13.60 -17.91 -17.22
N ILE A 205 -13.05 -16.80 -17.72
CA ILE A 205 -12.69 -16.64 -19.13
C ILE A 205 -11.57 -17.63 -19.51
N THR A 206 -10.58 -17.83 -18.64
CA THR A 206 -9.55 -18.87 -18.81
C THR A 206 -10.14 -20.27 -18.94
N SER A 207 -11.32 -20.49 -18.38
CA SER A 207 -12.07 -21.75 -18.45
C SER A 207 -13.05 -21.82 -19.63
N ASN A 208 -12.84 -20.99 -20.66
CA ASN A 208 -13.66 -20.88 -21.86
C ASN A 208 -15.12 -20.45 -21.60
N LEU A 209 -15.35 -19.56 -20.63
CA LEU A 209 -16.63 -18.86 -20.50
C LEU A 209 -16.55 -17.49 -21.19
N LEU A 210 -17.53 -17.19 -22.03
CA LEU A 210 -17.67 -15.90 -22.69
C LEU A 210 -18.49 -14.98 -21.78
N ILE A 211 -17.82 -14.04 -21.12
CA ILE A 211 -18.46 -13.07 -20.22
C ILE A 211 -18.48 -11.67 -20.82
N ILE A 212 -17.43 -11.27 -21.56
CA ILE A 212 -17.30 -9.95 -22.21
C ILE A 212 -17.66 -10.07 -23.69
N PHE A 213 -18.53 -9.18 -24.19
CA PHE A 213 -19.14 -9.25 -25.53
C PHE A 213 -18.82 -8.06 -26.43
N SER A 214 -18.39 -6.92 -25.90
CA SER A 214 -18.12 -5.71 -26.69
C SER A 214 -16.85 -4.98 -26.25
N MET A 215 -16.30 -4.14 -27.14
CA MET A 215 -15.17 -3.28 -26.81
C MET A 215 -15.52 -2.22 -25.76
N ASP A 216 -16.78 -1.77 -25.71
CA ASP A 216 -17.22 -0.86 -24.67
C ASP A 216 -17.15 -1.54 -23.28
N GLU A 217 -17.48 -2.84 -23.19
CA GLU A 217 -17.32 -3.64 -21.96
C GLU A 217 -15.83 -3.82 -21.60
N VAL A 218 -14.93 -3.96 -22.59
CA VAL A 218 -13.47 -4.01 -22.38
C VAL A 218 -12.97 -2.70 -21.77
N ASP A 219 -13.36 -1.56 -22.34
CA ASP A 219 -12.98 -0.24 -21.83
C ASP A 219 -13.51 -0.04 -20.41
N PHE A 220 -14.75 -0.45 -20.13
CA PHE A 220 -15.32 -0.39 -18.79
C PHE A 220 -14.49 -1.22 -17.78
N VAL A 221 -14.10 -2.44 -18.12
CA VAL A 221 -13.24 -3.28 -17.27
C VAL A 221 -11.85 -2.64 -17.07
N GLN A 222 -11.29 -1.98 -18.08
CA GLN A 222 -10.05 -1.21 -17.95
C GLN A 222 -10.21 -0.04 -16.96
N GLN A 223 -11.38 0.62 -16.92
CA GLN A 223 -11.68 1.63 -15.91
C GLN A 223 -11.78 1.05 -14.49
N LEU A 224 -12.35 -0.15 -14.32
CA LEU A 224 -12.36 -0.85 -13.02
C LEU A 224 -10.94 -1.11 -12.50
N VAL A 225 -10.01 -1.45 -13.39
CA VAL A 225 -8.58 -1.60 -13.05
C VAL A 225 -8.01 -0.28 -12.51
N PHE A 226 -8.27 0.86 -13.16
CA PHE A 226 -7.78 2.16 -12.70
C PHE A 226 -8.33 2.59 -11.33
N SER A 227 -9.53 2.11 -10.98
CA SER A 227 -10.15 2.32 -9.67
C SER A 227 -9.40 1.57 -8.56
N ILE A 228 -8.94 0.34 -8.82
CA ILE A 228 -8.24 -0.48 -7.80
C ILE A 228 -6.71 -0.31 -7.79
N GLU A 229 -6.11 0.29 -8.83
CA GLU A 229 -4.66 0.58 -8.89
C GLU A 229 -4.13 1.36 -7.68
N ARG A 230 -4.99 2.16 -7.03
CA ARG A 230 -4.65 3.02 -5.90
C ARG A 230 -5.16 2.50 -4.56
N ALA A 231 -5.59 1.24 -4.47
CA ALA A 231 -6.08 0.64 -3.22
C ALA A 231 -5.14 0.84 -2.03
N TYR A 232 -3.82 0.83 -2.26
CA TYR A 232 -2.79 1.10 -1.25
C TYR A 232 -2.94 2.44 -0.49
N ARG A 233 -3.73 3.39 -1.01
CA ARG A 233 -4.00 4.70 -0.41
C ARG A 233 -5.48 5.09 -0.41
N THR A 234 -6.39 4.17 -0.69
CA THR A 234 -7.83 4.45 -0.72
C THR A 234 -8.50 3.68 0.42
N PRO A 235 -8.77 4.32 1.57
CA PRO A 235 -9.53 3.72 2.66
C PRO A 235 -10.92 3.31 2.18
N ASP A 236 -11.39 2.13 2.61
CA ASP A 236 -12.69 1.57 2.25
C ASP A 236 -13.43 1.01 3.49
N TYR A 237 -14.63 0.46 3.30
CA TYR A 237 -15.40 -0.13 4.41
C TYR A 237 -15.02 -1.60 4.71
N GLY A 238 -14.07 -2.17 3.96
CA GLY A 238 -13.70 -3.57 4.01
C GLY A 238 -14.83 -4.50 3.54
N ILE A 239 -14.58 -5.81 3.58
CA ILE A 239 -15.55 -6.84 3.15
C ILE A 239 -16.81 -6.88 4.04
N TRP A 240 -16.73 -6.36 5.26
CA TRP A 240 -17.80 -6.38 6.26
C TRP A 240 -18.67 -5.11 6.27
N GLU A 241 -18.41 -4.13 5.40
CA GLU A 241 -19.21 -2.88 5.29
C GLU A 241 -19.24 -2.01 6.55
N ARG A 242 -18.24 -2.14 7.43
CA ARG A 242 -18.17 -1.41 8.73
C ARG A 242 -17.13 -0.30 8.74
N GLY A 243 -16.09 -0.38 7.90
CA GLY A 243 -14.95 0.54 7.99
C GLY A 243 -14.16 0.28 9.27
N SER A 244 -14.10 1.26 10.17
CA SER A 244 -13.49 1.11 11.49
C SER A 244 -14.21 0.08 12.38
N LYS A 245 -13.50 -0.47 13.36
CA LYS A 245 -14.05 -1.36 14.40
C LYS A 245 -15.20 -0.71 15.20
N TYR A 246 -15.14 0.62 15.39
CA TYR A 246 -16.17 1.38 16.10
C TYR A 246 -17.42 1.58 15.25
N ASN A 247 -17.36 1.30 13.93
CA ASN A 247 -18.48 1.43 13.03
C ASN A 247 -19.16 2.81 13.17
N THR A 248 -18.37 3.84 12.94
CA THR A 248 -18.74 5.27 13.03
C THR A 248 -18.71 5.94 11.66
N ASN A 249 -19.02 5.19 10.59
CA ASN A 249 -18.91 5.67 9.20
C ASN A 249 -17.48 6.11 8.79
N THR A 250 -16.45 5.55 9.41
CA THR A 250 -15.05 5.92 9.11
C THR A 250 -14.37 4.82 8.30
N CYS A 251 -13.89 5.14 7.09
CA CYS A 251 -13.13 4.20 6.25
C CYS A 251 -11.68 4.03 6.75
N GLU A 252 -11.11 2.84 6.54
CA GLU A 252 -9.72 2.53 6.88
C GLU A 252 -9.00 1.81 5.75
N LEU A 253 -7.66 1.80 5.76
CA LEU A 253 -6.89 0.93 4.88
C LEU A 253 -6.96 -0.51 5.39
N HIS A 254 -7.72 -1.35 4.69
CA HIS A 254 -7.85 -2.78 4.97
C HIS A 254 -6.80 -3.59 4.21
N ALA A 255 -5.97 -4.33 4.94
CA ALA A 255 -4.99 -5.24 4.34
C ALA A 255 -5.69 -6.28 3.44
N SER A 256 -6.85 -6.79 3.85
CA SER A 256 -7.66 -7.70 3.03
C SER A 256 -8.04 -7.11 1.66
N SER A 257 -8.60 -5.90 1.62
CA SER A 257 -8.95 -5.19 0.38
C SER A 257 -7.74 -4.93 -0.52
N ILE A 258 -6.61 -4.49 0.05
CA ILE A 258 -5.39 -4.20 -0.71
C ILE A 258 -4.78 -5.49 -1.28
N GLY A 259 -4.76 -6.57 -0.51
CA GLY A 259 -4.26 -7.87 -0.97
C GLY A 259 -5.11 -8.44 -2.11
N MET A 260 -6.44 -8.31 -2.03
CA MET A 260 -7.35 -8.68 -3.11
C MET A 260 -7.12 -7.84 -4.37
N ALA A 261 -6.98 -6.52 -4.23
CA ALA A 261 -6.66 -5.62 -5.34
C ALA A 261 -5.32 -5.99 -5.99
N LYS A 262 -4.29 -6.25 -5.19
CA LYS A 262 -2.97 -6.69 -5.67
C LYS A 262 -3.08 -7.96 -6.50
N ALA A 263 -3.83 -8.96 -6.03
CA ALA A 263 -4.00 -10.22 -6.77
C ALA A 263 -4.81 -10.05 -8.06
N ALA A 264 -5.83 -9.18 -8.05
CA ALA A 264 -6.60 -8.86 -9.24
C ALA A 264 -5.74 -8.14 -10.29
N LEU A 265 -4.97 -7.12 -9.89
CA LEU A 265 -4.03 -6.41 -10.76
C LEU A 265 -3.00 -7.36 -11.39
N GLU A 266 -2.47 -8.30 -10.61
CA GLU A 266 -1.54 -9.32 -11.10
C GLU A 266 -2.18 -10.24 -12.14
N ALA A 267 -3.45 -10.63 -11.94
CA ALA A 267 -4.19 -11.50 -12.86
C ALA A 267 -4.67 -10.79 -14.14
N MET A 268 -5.01 -9.51 -14.06
CA MET A 268 -5.52 -8.71 -15.17
C MET A 268 -4.44 -8.22 -16.13
N ASN A 269 -3.20 -8.03 -15.66
CA ASN A 269 -2.14 -7.46 -16.47
C ASN A 269 -1.78 -8.33 -17.69
N GLY A 270 -1.96 -7.78 -18.90
CA GLY A 270 -1.71 -8.48 -20.15
C GLY A 270 -2.74 -9.58 -20.46
N PHE A 271 -3.88 -9.59 -19.76
CA PHE A 271 -4.96 -10.55 -19.98
C PHE A 271 -5.89 -10.08 -21.10
N ASN A 272 -6.25 -10.99 -22.01
CA ASN A 272 -7.21 -10.72 -23.07
C ASN A 272 -8.63 -11.08 -22.60
N LEU A 273 -9.54 -10.09 -22.58
CA LEU A 273 -10.90 -10.28 -22.07
C LEU A 273 -11.80 -11.15 -22.97
N TYR A 274 -11.42 -11.38 -24.22
CA TYR A 274 -12.09 -12.37 -25.08
C TYR A 274 -11.42 -13.76 -25.01
N GLY A 275 -10.48 -13.97 -24.10
CA GLY A 275 -9.73 -15.21 -23.96
C GLY A 275 -8.82 -15.48 -25.16
N ASP A 276 -8.63 -16.75 -25.50
CA ASP A 276 -7.71 -17.19 -26.56
C ASP A 276 -8.15 -16.73 -27.98
N GLN A 277 -9.39 -16.30 -28.14
CA GLN A 277 -9.94 -15.82 -29.42
C GLN A 277 -9.85 -14.28 -29.57
N GLY A 278 -9.30 -13.58 -28.58
CA GLY A 278 -9.27 -12.13 -28.55
C GLY A 278 -8.19 -11.50 -29.42
N ALA A 279 -8.43 -10.24 -29.81
CA ALA A 279 -7.48 -9.42 -30.54
C ALA A 279 -6.57 -8.63 -29.59
N ASN A 280 -5.51 -8.03 -30.11
CA ASN A 280 -4.51 -7.30 -29.32
C ASN A 280 -5.09 -6.08 -28.58
N TRP A 281 -6.12 -5.43 -29.13
CA TRP A 281 -6.76 -4.27 -28.54
C TRP A 281 -7.72 -4.58 -27.39
N SER A 282 -8.07 -5.86 -27.16
CA SER A 282 -8.91 -6.29 -26.02
C SER A 282 -8.11 -6.73 -24.79
N VAL A 283 -6.84 -6.33 -24.74
CA VAL A 283 -5.90 -6.63 -23.67
C VAL A 283 -5.94 -5.54 -22.62
N VAL A 284 -5.99 -5.96 -21.35
CA VAL A 284 -6.00 -5.05 -20.20
C VAL A 284 -4.57 -4.76 -19.75
N TYR A 285 -4.30 -3.49 -19.46
CA TYR A 285 -3.00 -3.01 -19.01
C TYR A 285 -3.05 -2.57 -17.55
N VAL A 286 -1.98 -2.87 -16.81
CA VAL A 286 -1.81 -2.48 -15.41
C VAL A 286 -0.47 -1.75 -15.25
N ASP A 287 -0.49 -0.64 -14.52
CA ASP A 287 0.73 0.05 -14.11
C ASP A 287 1.55 -0.82 -13.13
N ALA A 288 2.77 -1.20 -13.54
CA ALA A 288 3.67 -2.04 -12.74
C ALA A 288 4.07 -1.37 -11.42
N ASP A 289 4.22 -0.04 -11.41
CA ASP A 289 4.52 0.71 -10.20
C ASP A 289 3.30 0.76 -9.26
N ALA A 290 2.08 0.85 -9.81
CA ALA A 290 0.85 0.76 -9.01
C ALA A 290 0.69 -0.62 -8.36
N HIS A 291 0.89 -1.70 -9.12
CA HIS A 291 0.92 -3.05 -8.57
C HIS A 291 1.96 -3.19 -7.45
N ASN A 292 3.19 -2.70 -7.66
CA ASN A 292 4.24 -2.79 -6.65
C ASN A 292 3.90 -2.00 -5.36
N ARG A 293 3.27 -0.81 -5.47
CA ARG A 293 2.81 -0.05 -4.30
C ARG A 293 1.77 -0.82 -3.48
N ASN A 294 0.78 -1.45 -4.15
CA ASN A 294 -0.19 -2.31 -3.46
C ASN A 294 0.49 -3.49 -2.76
N ARG A 295 1.46 -4.14 -3.43
CA ARG A 295 2.25 -5.22 -2.83
C ARG A 295 3.02 -4.77 -1.60
N THR A 296 3.84 -3.72 -1.71
CA THR A 296 4.67 -3.26 -0.58
C THR A 296 3.82 -2.78 0.60
N THR A 297 2.71 -2.08 0.34
CA THR A 297 1.77 -1.69 1.38
C THR A 297 1.14 -2.91 2.06
N PHE A 298 0.67 -3.89 1.28
CA PHE A 298 0.10 -5.13 1.83
C PHE A 298 1.10 -5.90 2.69
N ASP A 299 2.33 -6.13 2.18
CA ASP A 299 3.41 -6.80 2.89
C ASP A 299 3.74 -6.08 4.22
N THR A 300 3.64 -4.74 4.25
CA THR A 300 3.92 -3.92 5.44
C THR A 300 2.78 -3.94 6.46
N LEU A 301 1.52 -4.06 6.02
CA LEU A 301 0.38 -4.12 6.94
C LEU A 301 0.33 -5.46 7.69
N LEU A 302 0.63 -6.58 7.02
CA LEU A 302 0.53 -7.90 7.64
C LEU A 302 1.46 -8.04 8.87
N PRO A 303 1.00 -8.71 9.96
CA PRO A 303 -0.26 -9.45 10.11
C PRO A 303 -1.43 -8.60 10.69
N ARG A 304 -1.37 -7.27 10.61
CA ARG A 304 -2.44 -6.37 11.04
C ARG A 304 -3.44 -6.15 9.89
N GLU A 305 -4.73 -6.04 10.22
CA GLU A 305 -5.76 -5.75 9.21
C GLU A 305 -5.84 -4.24 8.89
N SER A 306 -6.04 -3.40 9.90
CA SER A 306 -6.25 -1.95 9.72
C SER A 306 -5.82 -1.16 10.95
N ALA A 307 -6.14 0.14 11.03
CA ALA A 307 -5.76 0.99 12.16
C ALA A 307 -6.46 0.57 13.46
N SER A 308 -7.77 0.31 13.40
CA SER A 308 -8.56 -0.13 14.56
C SER A 308 -8.72 -1.65 14.68
N LYS A 309 -8.53 -2.41 13.58
CA LYS A 309 -8.62 -3.88 13.59
C LYS A 309 -7.26 -4.52 13.69
N ASN A 310 -6.98 -5.11 14.86
CA ASN A 310 -5.71 -5.80 15.11
C ASN A 310 -5.50 -7.00 14.16
N THR A 311 -6.58 -7.74 13.85
CA THR A 311 -6.62 -8.88 12.92
C THR A 311 -8.05 -9.09 12.44
N ASP A 312 -8.25 -9.79 11.32
CA ASP A 312 -9.57 -10.05 10.73
C ASP A 312 -9.58 -11.42 10.03
N ALA A 313 -10.73 -12.10 10.01
CA ALA A 313 -10.91 -13.38 9.32
C ALA A 313 -10.85 -13.24 7.78
N ALA A 314 -11.14 -12.06 7.23
CA ALA A 314 -10.99 -11.72 5.82
C ALA A 314 -9.55 -11.88 5.32
N LEU A 315 -8.55 -11.77 6.21
CA LEU A 315 -7.16 -12.06 5.89
C LEU A 315 -6.97 -13.51 5.41
N LEU A 316 -7.76 -14.48 5.90
CA LEU A 316 -7.70 -15.88 5.47
C LEU A 316 -8.09 -16.04 3.99
N LEU A 317 -9.07 -15.27 3.52
CA LEU A 317 -9.48 -15.22 2.11
C LEU A 317 -8.46 -14.50 1.22
N THR A 318 -7.57 -13.72 1.83
CA THR A 318 -6.60 -12.87 1.14
C THR A 318 -5.25 -13.57 0.98
N VAL A 319 -4.74 -14.16 2.07
CA VAL A 319 -3.47 -14.93 2.05
C VAL A 319 -3.66 -16.35 1.51
N GLY A 320 -4.88 -16.90 1.62
CA GLY A 320 -5.27 -18.19 1.08
C GLY A 320 -6.27 -18.07 -0.07
N TRP A 321 -7.04 -19.13 -0.30
CA TRP A 321 -8.10 -19.14 -1.31
C TRP A 321 -9.22 -18.13 -0.95
N PRO A 322 -9.73 -17.34 -1.91
CA PRO A 322 -9.51 -17.42 -3.37
C PRO A 322 -8.38 -16.54 -3.92
N THR A 323 -7.66 -15.80 -3.09
CA THR A 323 -6.84 -14.67 -3.54
C THR A 323 -5.37 -15.01 -3.74
N PHE A 324 -4.75 -15.71 -2.77
CA PHE A 324 -3.30 -16.00 -2.76
C PHE A 324 -2.44 -14.76 -3.03
N ALA A 325 -2.72 -13.67 -2.30
CA ALA A 325 -2.09 -12.36 -2.54
C ALA A 325 -0.58 -12.34 -2.27
N ILE A 326 -0.08 -13.23 -1.41
CA ILE A 326 1.31 -13.27 -0.93
C ILE A 326 1.83 -14.71 -0.85
N HIS A 327 3.10 -14.89 -1.23
CA HIS A 327 3.79 -16.19 -1.25
C HIS A 327 4.94 -16.28 -0.23
N ASN A 328 5.14 -15.24 0.59
CA ASN A 328 6.11 -15.28 1.68
C ASN A 328 5.55 -16.12 2.85
N GLU A 329 6.02 -17.36 2.97
CA GLU A 329 5.57 -18.32 3.98
C GLU A 329 5.66 -17.80 5.42
N THR A 330 6.63 -16.94 5.73
CA THR A 330 6.77 -16.39 7.09
C THR A 330 5.64 -15.42 7.43
N LEU A 331 5.28 -14.55 6.49
CA LEU A 331 4.17 -13.59 6.64
C LEU A 331 2.82 -14.27 6.56
N VAL A 332 2.65 -15.25 5.65
CA VAL A 332 1.44 -16.09 5.58
C VAL A 332 1.25 -16.82 6.90
N GLY A 333 2.30 -17.50 7.38
CA GLY A 333 2.24 -18.28 8.61
C GLY A 333 2.02 -17.43 9.85
N SER A 334 2.62 -16.24 9.94
CA SER A 334 2.37 -15.32 11.07
C SER A 334 0.95 -14.76 11.06
N THR A 335 0.42 -14.43 9.89
CA THR A 335 -0.95 -13.93 9.71
C THR A 335 -1.98 -14.99 10.08
N VAL A 336 -1.88 -16.20 9.51
CA VAL A 336 -2.81 -17.30 9.78
C VAL A 336 -2.76 -17.70 11.26
N ARG A 337 -1.57 -17.82 11.88
CA ARG A 337 -1.45 -18.11 13.31
C ARG A 337 -2.08 -17.03 14.18
N LYS A 338 -1.97 -15.75 13.79
CA LYS A 338 -2.60 -14.64 14.51
C LYS A 338 -4.13 -14.72 14.43
N CYS A 339 -4.68 -14.96 13.24
CA CYS A 339 -6.12 -15.18 13.04
C CYS A 339 -6.62 -16.37 13.88
N ILE A 340 -5.94 -17.52 13.83
CA ILE A 340 -6.30 -18.70 14.63
C ILE A 340 -6.27 -18.36 16.13
N ARG A 341 -5.17 -17.80 16.63
CA ARG A 341 -5.00 -17.52 18.06
C ARG A 341 -6.04 -16.54 18.62
N LYS A 342 -6.48 -15.55 17.82
CA LYS A 342 -7.33 -14.45 18.29
C LYS A 342 -8.80 -14.61 17.91
N LEU A 343 -9.11 -15.27 16.79
CA LEU A 343 -10.46 -15.30 16.22
C LEU A 343 -11.11 -16.68 16.22
N ARG A 344 -10.33 -17.78 16.32
CA ARG A 344 -10.92 -19.13 16.36
C ARG A 344 -11.70 -19.33 17.64
N GLY A 345 -12.97 -19.69 17.49
CA GLY A 345 -13.86 -20.16 18.54
C GLY A 345 -14.17 -21.65 18.41
N THR A 346 -15.23 -22.09 19.09
CA THR A 346 -15.66 -23.50 19.11
C THR A 346 -16.59 -23.85 17.94
N HIS A 347 -17.39 -22.90 17.47
CA HIS A 347 -18.38 -23.01 16.40
C HIS A 347 -17.98 -22.26 15.11
N GLY A 348 -16.81 -21.63 15.07
CA GLY A 348 -16.32 -20.93 13.89
C GLY A 348 -15.21 -19.94 14.19
N PHE A 349 -15.03 -18.97 13.30
CA PHE A 349 -14.16 -17.81 13.55
C PHE A 349 -14.99 -16.55 13.77
N LYS A 350 -14.58 -15.71 14.72
CA LYS A 350 -15.04 -14.33 14.82
C LYS A 350 -14.55 -13.54 13.61
N ARG A 351 -15.32 -12.57 13.11
CA ARG A 351 -14.86 -11.71 12.00
C ARG A 351 -13.65 -10.88 12.43
N PHE A 352 -13.78 -10.14 13.53
CA PHE A 352 -12.72 -9.43 14.25
C PHE A 352 -13.09 -9.28 15.74
N LEU A 353 -12.17 -8.78 16.56
CA LEU A 353 -12.38 -8.64 18.02
C LEU A 353 -13.36 -7.51 18.35
N ARG A 354 -14.25 -7.73 19.33
CA ARG A 354 -15.35 -6.82 19.74
C ARG A 354 -16.28 -6.43 18.59
N ASP A 355 -16.54 -7.37 17.69
CA ASP A 355 -17.53 -7.22 16.63
C ASP A 355 -18.94 -7.48 17.18
N GLY A 356 -19.81 -6.46 17.13
CA GLY A 356 -21.18 -6.54 17.62
C GLY A 356 -22.16 -7.16 16.63
N GLN A 357 -21.76 -7.34 15.38
CA GLN A 357 -22.68 -7.77 14.33
C GLN A 357 -23.43 -9.06 14.69
N TYR A 358 -24.76 -8.97 14.63
CA TYR A 358 -25.69 -10.06 14.88
C TYR A 358 -25.69 -10.61 16.30
N THR A 359 -24.96 -9.98 17.23
CA THR A 359 -25.09 -10.28 18.64
C THR A 359 -26.47 -9.84 19.13
N ASP A 360 -27.00 -10.50 20.14
CA ASP A 360 -28.25 -10.12 20.79
C ASP A 360 -28.14 -8.79 21.56
N LEU A 361 -26.91 -8.34 21.83
CA LEU A 361 -26.59 -7.06 22.46
C LEU A 361 -26.57 -5.87 21.48
N GLU A 362 -26.46 -6.11 20.17
CA GLU A 362 -26.43 -5.06 19.15
C GLU A 362 -27.83 -4.49 18.90
N SER A 363 -27.96 -3.16 18.92
CA SER A 363 -29.20 -2.50 18.55
C SER A 363 -29.56 -2.78 17.09
N ARG A 364 -30.79 -3.24 16.83
CA ARG A 364 -31.28 -3.47 15.47
C ARG A 364 -31.78 -2.20 14.77
N ASP A 365 -32.10 -1.17 15.56
CA ASP A 365 -32.65 0.09 15.06
C ASP A 365 -31.54 1.10 14.70
N GLU A 366 -30.31 0.89 15.17
CA GLU A 366 -29.20 1.82 15.00
C GLU A 366 -28.06 1.18 14.20
N ARG A 367 -27.66 1.83 13.09
CA ARG A 367 -26.57 1.33 12.24
C ARG A 367 -25.19 1.51 12.87
N PHE A 368 -24.94 2.63 13.55
CA PHE A 368 -23.63 3.00 14.10
C PHE A 368 -23.59 2.80 15.61
N TYR A 369 -22.42 2.38 16.13
CA TYR A 369 -22.26 2.15 17.56
C TYR A 369 -22.15 3.47 18.33
N LYS A 370 -22.69 3.50 19.54
CA LYS A 370 -22.48 4.58 20.51
C LYS A 370 -21.24 4.28 21.36
N GLU A 371 -20.50 5.28 21.81
CA GLU A 371 -19.43 5.03 22.80
C GLU A 371 -20.03 4.92 24.22
N PRO A 372 -19.74 3.88 25.04
CA PRO A 372 -18.77 2.78 24.92
C PRO A 372 -19.37 1.39 24.59
N GLU A 373 -20.21 1.28 23.55
CA GLU A 373 -20.99 0.07 23.24
C GLU A 373 -20.14 -1.16 22.88
N ILE A 374 -18.98 -0.95 22.22
CA ILE A 374 -18.12 -2.05 21.77
C ILE A 374 -17.58 -2.94 22.89
N LYS A 375 -17.49 -2.45 24.13
CA LYS A 375 -17.10 -3.27 25.29
C LYS A 375 -18.12 -4.37 25.57
N LYS A 376 -19.41 -4.11 25.31
CA LYS A 376 -20.49 -5.08 25.51
C LYS A 376 -20.29 -6.32 24.65
N PHE A 377 -19.69 -6.15 23.47
CA PHE A 377 -19.42 -7.23 22.52
C PHE A 377 -18.17 -8.04 22.86
N ASP A 378 -17.32 -7.57 23.79
CA ASP A 378 -16.12 -8.28 24.18
C ASP A 378 -16.48 -9.66 24.77
N LYS A 379 -15.98 -10.72 24.15
CA LYS A 379 -16.31 -12.13 24.44
C LYS A 379 -17.73 -12.58 24.10
N ASN A 380 -18.56 -11.72 23.52
CA ASN A 380 -19.90 -12.05 23.04
C ASN A 380 -20.00 -12.06 21.50
N GLU A 381 -18.87 -11.97 20.79
CA GLU A 381 -18.84 -11.89 19.33
C GLU A 381 -19.33 -13.19 18.67
N CYS A 382 -20.07 -13.05 17.57
CA CYS A 382 -20.56 -14.18 16.78
C CYS A 382 -19.43 -14.99 16.11
N GLU A 383 -19.62 -16.30 16.02
CA GLU A 383 -18.69 -17.23 15.39
C GLU A 383 -19.24 -17.76 14.06
N TRP A 384 -18.40 -17.72 13.01
CA TRP A 384 -18.80 -18.00 11.64
C TRP A 384 -18.22 -19.34 11.15
N PRO A 385 -19.03 -20.39 10.94
CA PRO A 385 -18.57 -21.73 10.58
C PRO A 385 -17.98 -21.81 9.16
N MET A 386 -18.32 -20.86 8.29
CA MET A 386 -17.77 -20.77 6.93
C MET A 386 -16.23 -20.77 6.92
N PHE A 387 -15.59 -20.15 7.91
CA PHE A 387 -14.13 -20.12 7.98
C PHE A 387 -13.50 -21.46 8.31
N PHE A 388 -14.22 -22.42 8.93
CA PHE A 388 -13.73 -23.80 8.99
C PHE A 388 -13.67 -24.42 7.59
N ALA A 389 -14.67 -24.19 6.74
CA ALA A 389 -14.61 -24.65 5.35
C ALA A 389 -13.48 -23.96 4.57
N VAL A 390 -13.22 -22.67 4.79
CA VAL A 390 -12.06 -21.97 4.21
C VAL A 390 -10.74 -22.62 4.67
N MET A 391 -10.61 -22.98 5.95
CA MET A 391 -9.41 -23.64 6.48
C MET A 391 -9.24 -25.08 5.94
N VAL A 392 -10.32 -25.78 5.64
CA VAL A 392 -10.28 -27.07 4.92
C VAL A 392 -9.75 -26.87 3.50
N ILE A 393 -10.30 -25.90 2.76
CA ILE A 393 -9.85 -25.57 1.40
C ILE A 393 -8.35 -25.20 1.42
N ASP A 394 -7.92 -24.35 2.35
CA ASP A 394 -6.52 -23.98 2.55
C ASP A 394 -5.63 -25.22 2.82
N GLY A 395 -6.09 -26.15 3.68
CA GLY A 395 -5.41 -27.41 3.95
C GLY A 395 -5.24 -28.26 2.68
N ILE A 396 -6.26 -28.33 1.82
CA ILE A 396 -6.20 -29.04 0.54
C ILE A 396 -5.19 -28.40 -0.41
N PHE A 397 -5.17 -27.06 -0.54
CA PHE A 397 -4.18 -26.35 -1.36
C PHE A 397 -2.74 -26.57 -0.86
N LYS A 398 -2.55 -26.67 0.46
CA LYS A 398 -1.25 -26.94 1.09
C LYS A 398 -0.89 -28.41 1.18
N ASN A 399 -1.76 -29.31 0.72
CA ASN A 399 -1.63 -30.76 0.89
C ASN A 399 -1.39 -31.19 2.35
N ASN A 400 -2.07 -30.52 3.30
CA ASN A 400 -2.00 -30.77 4.73
C ASN A 400 -3.26 -31.51 5.21
N GLN A 401 -3.22 -32.84 5.18
CA GLN A 401 -4.37 -33.67 5.55
C GLN A 401 -4.76 -33.52 7.02
N THR A 402 -3.79 -33.31 7.93
CA THR A 402 -4.06 -33.10 9.36
C THR A 402 -4.93 -31.88 9.59
N GLN A 403 -4.65 -30.77 8.90
CA GLN A 403 -5.48 -29.57 8.95
C GLN A 403 -6.88 -29.81 8.38
N VAL A 404 -6.97 -30.55 7.27
CA VAL A 404 -8.26 -30.90 6.64
C VAL A 404 -9.14 -31.68 7.63
N ASP A 405 -8.58 -32.72 8.26
CA ASP A 405 -9.31 -33.57 9.19
C ASP A 405 -9.73 -32.79 10.46
N GLU A 406 -8.85 -31.95 11.01
CA GLU A 406 -9.14 -31.11 12.18
C GLU A 406 -10.36 -30.20 11.94
N TYR A 407 -10.35 -29.45 10.84
CA TYR A 407 -11.43 -28.48 10.57
C TYR A 407 -12.70 -29.14 10.04
N LEU A 408 -12.62 -30.29 9.36
CA LEU A 408 -13.80 -31.09 9.04
C LEU A 408 -14.45 -31.66 10.31
N HIS A 409 -13.66 -32.17 11.25
CA HIS A 409 -14.16 -32.65 12.54
C HIS A 409 -14.84 -31.52 13.33
N ALA A 410 -14.29 -30.31 13.30
CA ALA A 410 -14.90 -29.14 13.93
C ALA A 410 -16.18 -28.67 13.21
N LEU A 411 -16.25 -28.76 11.88
CA LEU A 411 -17.38 -28.25 11.10
C LEU A 411 -18.58 -29.20 11.05
N ASN A 412 -18.36 -30.51 10.92
CA ASN A 412 -19.42 -31.52 10.79
C ASN A 412 -20.54 -31.43 11.84
N PRO A 413 -20.28 -31.26 13.16
CA PRO A 413 -21.35 -31.16 14.16
C PRO A 413 -22.17 -29.87 14.05
N LEU A 414 -21.70 -28.87 13.31
CA LEU A 414 -22.35 -27.56 13.13
C LEU A 414 -23.33 -27.56 11.95
N LEU A 415 -23.34 -28.62 11.15
CA LEU A 415 -24.19 -28.72 9.98
C LEU A 415 -25.63 -29.14 10.36
N ARG A 416 -26.62 -28.49 9.76
CA ARG A 416 -28.05 -28.75 10.01
C ARG A 416 -28.62 -29.74 9.00
N ARG A 417 -29.46 -30.69 9.47
CA ARG A 417 -30.14 -31.69 8.65
C ARG A 417 -31.60 -31.31 8.41
N THR A 418 -32.07 -31.45 7.17
CA THR A 418 -33.45 -31.08 6.75
C THR A 418 -34.60 -31.82 7.40
N THR A 419 -34.38 -32.92 8.15
CA THR A 419 -35.47 -33.62 8.86
C THR A 419 -36.11 -32.74 9.95
N GLU A 420 -35.43 -31.69 10.39
CA GLU A 420 -35.96 -30.70 11.34
C GLU A 420 -36.86 -29.63 10.70
N VAL A 421 -36.85 -29.49 9.36
CA VAL A 421 -37.49 -28.36 8.64
C VAL A 421 -38.83 -28.76 7.98
N HIS A 422 -39.26 -30.02 8.06
CA HIS A 422 -40.47 -30.49 7.34
C HIS A 422 -41.35 -31.54 8.07
N CYS A 423 -41.49 -31.46 9.39
CA CYS A 423 -42.49 -32.26 10.11
C CYS A 423 -43.54 -31.38 10.81
N ARG A 424 -44.31 -30.64 10.01
CA ARG A 424 -45.69 -30.20 10.34
C ARG A 424 -46.54 -30.22 9.06
N THR A 425 -46.69 -31.38 8.44
CA THR A 425 -47.87 -31.68 7.61
C THR A 425 -48.04 -33.19 7.51
N ASN A 426 -49.27 -33.62 7.80
CA ASN A 426 -49.69 -35.01 7.75
C ASN A 426 -49.60 -35.54 6.31
N SER A 427 -48.92 -36.66 6.09
CA SER A 427 -49.51 -37.88 5.52
C SER A 427 -48.43 -38.85 5.02
N SER A 428 -48.78 -40.12 5.19
CA SER A 428 -48.08 -41.35 4.83
C SER A 428 -47.52 -41.37 3.41
N THR A 429 -46.21 -41.55 3.28
CA THR A 429 -45.59 -42.18 2.10
C THR A 429 -44.47 -43.12 2.53
N THR A 430 -44.40 -44.26 1.86
CA THR A 430 -43.72 -45.50 2.25
C THR A 430 -42.20 -45.45 2.22
N ASN A 431 -41.59 -46.14 3.19
CA ASN A 431 -40.19 -46.10 3.63
C ASN A 431 -39.11 -46.74 2.71
N ALA A 432 -39.30 -46.87 1.39
CA ALA A 432 -38.32 -47.60 0.54
C ALA A 432 -37.50 -46.72 -0.44
N GLU A 433 -37.92 -45.48 -0.73
CA GLU A 433 -37.13 -44.53 -1.56
C GLU A 433 -36.26 -43.55 -0.74
N CYS A 434 -36.39 -43.58 0.59
CA CYS A 434 -35.71 -42.66 1.52
C CYS A 434 -34.25 -43.04 1.86
N GLU A 435 -33.77 -44.24 1.53
CA GLU A 435 -32.45 -44.70 2.01
C GLU A 435 -31.24 -44.26 1.15
N SER A 436 -31.44 -43.77 -0.08
CA SER A 436 -30.35 -43.28 -0.94
C SER A 436 -30.08 -41.77 -0.84
N LEU A 437 -30.75 -41.07 0.08
CA LEU A 437 -30.79 -39.61 0.24
C LEU A 437 -30.31 -39.13 1.62
N LYS A 438 -29.43 -39.91 2.28
CA LYS A 438 -28.92 -39.61 3.63
C LYS A 438 -28.04 -38.33 3.64
N SER A 439 -28.43 -37.39 4.51
CA SER A 439 -27.75 -36.15 4.94
C SER A 439 -27.78 -34.92 4.01
N ARG A 440 -28.79 -34.05 4.16
CA ARG A 440 -28.82 -32.70 3.53
C ARG A 440 -28.22 -31.68 4.49
N ASP A 441 -26.90 -31.67 4.58
CA ASP A 441 -26.16 -30.80 5.51
C ASP A 441 -26.09 -29.35 4.99
N MET A 442 -26.71 -28.43 5.73
CA MET A 442 -26.74 -26.98 5.50
C MET A 442 -25.83 -26.25 6.51
N MET A 443 -25.09 -25.25 6.03
CA MET A 443 -24.21 -24.45 6.87
C MET A 443 -24.97 -23.28 7.50
N ALA A 444 -24.90 -23.14 8.83
CA ALA A 444 -25.40 -21.99 9.57
C ALA A 444 -24.68 -20.68 9.16
N HIS A 445 -25.39 -19.55 9.28
CA HIS A 445 -24.79 -18.24 8.99
C HIS A 445 -23.76 -17.87 10.08
N TYR A 446 -24.18 -17.94 11.34
CA TYR A 446 -23.34 -17.70 12.51
C TYR A 446 -23.90 -18.41 13.76
N TYR A 447 -23.06 -18.47 14.79
CA TYR A 447 -23.41 -18.87 16.15
C TYR A 447 -23.21 -17.68 17.09
N TYR A 448 -24.13 -17.48 18.03
CA TYR A 448 -24.12 -16.34 18.95
C TYR A 448 -24.46 -16.78 20.38
N ILE A 449 -24.16 -15.94 21.37
CA ILE A 449 -24.53 -16.19 22.77
C ILE A 449 -25.95 -15.69 23.00
N ASP A 450 -26.83 -16.53 23.54
CA ASP A 450 -28.21 -16.17 23.85
C ASP A 450 -28.31 -15.79 25.34
N HIS A 451 -28.20 -14.49 25.65
CA HIS A 451 -28.20 -14.01 27.03
C HIS A 451 -29.55 -14.20 27.74
N ALA A 452 -30.66 -14.20 27.00
CA ALA A 452 -32.00 -14.43 27.57
C ALA A 452 -32.12 -15.86 28.13
N LYS A 453 -31.60 -16.86 27.40
CA LYS A 453 -31.56 -18.25 27.90
C LYS A 453 -30.60 -18.43 29.07
N GLN A 454 -29.46 -17.74 29.08
CA GLN A 454 -28.51 -17.80 30.20
C GLN A 454 -29.12 -17.27 31.51
N GLN A 455 -29.86 -16.16 31.45
CA GLN A 455 -30.55 -15.61 32.63
C GLN A 455 -31.64 -16.55 33.15
N SER A 456 -32.46 -17.13 32.27
CA SER A 456 -33.50 -18.10 32.66
C SER A 456 -32.94 -19.39 33.27
N SER A 457 -31.73 -19.82 32.87
CA SER A 457 -31.08 -21.02 33.39
C SER A 457 -30.44 -20.76 34.78
N ALA A 458 -29.93 -19.55 34.99
CA ALA A 458 -29.34 -19.12 36.27
C ALA A 458 -30.37 -18.97 37.39
N GLU A 459 -31.62 -18.63 37.08
CA GLU A 459 -32.72 -18.56 38.06
C GLU A 459 -33.24 -19.95 38.47
N SER A 460 -33.06 -20.98 37.63
CA SER A 460 -33.46 -22.36 37.92
C SER A 460 -32.42 -23.20 38.68
N GLU A 461 -31.15 -22.78 38.74
CA GLU A 461 -30.05 -23.52 39.37
C GLU A 461 -29.64 -22.93 40.73
N SER A 462 -30.56 -22.93 41.70
CA SER A 462 -30.25 -22.57 43.10
C SER A 462 -29.85 -23.77 43.98
N SER A 463 -29.67 -24.98 43.42
CA SER A 463 -29.50 -26.19 44.23
C SER A 463 -28.30 -27.11 43.98
N ASP A 464 -27.36 -26.84 43.07
CA ASP A 464 -26.13 -27.64 42.98
C ASP A 464 -24.93 -26.87 42.41
N ARG A 465 -24.02 -26.43 43.30
CA ARG A 465 -22.77 -25.75 42.94
C ARG A 465 -21.66 -26.77 42.68
N SER A 466 -21.61 -27.38 41.49
CA SER A 466 -20.35 -28.01 41.00
C SER A 466 -20.24 -28.23 39.49
N THR A 467 -21.18 -27.75 38.66
CA THR A 467 -21.08 -27.91 37.21
C THR A 467 -20.63 -26.61 36.55
N ILE A 468 -19.52 -26.68 35.79
CA ILE A 468 -18.96 -25.59 35.00
C ILE A 468 -20.06 -24.97 34.14
N GLN A 469 -20.28 -23.66 34.30
CA GLN A 469 -21.23 -22.85 33.56
C GLN A 469 -20.87 -22.90 32.06
N GLN A 470 -21.41 -23.87 31.32
CA GLN A 470 -21.24 -23.95 29.87
C GLN A 470 -22.06 -22.83 29.23
N THR A 471 -21.38 -21.84 28.63
CA THR A 471 -22.05 -20.82 27.83
C THR A 471 -22.75 -21.49 26.64
N SER A 472 -24.08 -21.50 26.64
CA SER A 472 -24.86 -22.10 25.55
C SER A 472 -24.88 -21.17 24.33
N PHE A 473 -24.14 -21.56 23.28
CA PHE A 473 -24.24 -20.90 21.98
C PHE A 473 -25.53 -21.31 21.27
N ALA A 474 -26.26 -20.33 20.75
CA ALA A 474 -27.38 -20.53 19.85
C ALA A 474 -26.91 -20.44 18.39
N CYS A 475 -27.64 -21.11 17.51
CA CYS A 475 -27.44 -21.08 16.07
C CYS A 475 -28.39 -20.06 15.45
N SER A 476 -27.94 -19.36 14.41
CA SER A 476 -28.80 -18.49 13.61
C SER A 476 -30.01 -19.29 13.06
N THR A 477 -31.21 -18.68 13.05
CA THR A 477 -32.49 -19.38 12.79
C THR A 477 -33.03 -19.18 11.38
N GLU A 478 -32.34 -18.43 10.52
CA GLU A 478 -32.77 -18.10 9.16
C GLU A 478 -32.99 -19.37 8.31
N ILE A 479 -32.16 -20.39 8.54
CA ILE A 479 -32.26 -21.70 7.86
C ILE A 479 -33.57 -22.41 8.20
N LEU A 480 -34.09 -22.23 9.42
CA LEU A 480 -35.37 -22.80 9.84
C LEU A 480 -36.54 -22.12 9.13
N GLN A 481 -36.36 -20.87 8.71
CA GLN A 481 -37.33 -20.07 7.96
C GLN A 481 -37.19 -20.24 6.43
N GLY A 482 -36.30 -21.13 5.97
CA GLY A 482 -36.03 -21.36 4.55
C GLY A 482 -35.15 -20.29 3.88
N ASN A 483 -34.53 -19.39 4.64
CA ASN A 483 -33.54 -18.42 4.15
C ASN A 483 -32.13 -19.03 4.22
N PHE A 484 -31.27 -18.72 3.26
CA PHE A 484 -29.91 -19.28 3.17
C PHE A 484 -28.85 -18.19 3.22
N PHE A 485 -27.78 -18.40 3.99
CA PHE A 485 -26.53 -17.66 3.82
C PHE A 485 -25.82 -18.22 2.58
N LEU A 486 -26.07 -17.62 1.40
CA LEU A 486 -25.64 -18.19 0.12
C LEU A 486 -24.11 -18.16 -0.01
N PHE A 487 -23.45 -17.13 0.53
CA PHE A 487 -21.99 -17.07 0.55
C PHE A 487 -21.38 -18.27 1.30
N GLY A 488 -21.79 -18.52 2.54
CA GLY A 488 -21.31 -19.69 3.30
C GLY A 488 -21.65 -21.02 2.63
N GLN A 489 -22.87 -21.12 2.07
CA GLN A 489 -23.29 -22.33 1.38
C GLN A 489 -22.49 -22.59 0.09
N ALA A 490 -22.12 -21.54 -0.65
CA ALA A 490 -21.26 -21.63 -1.83
C ALA A 490 -19.87 -22.14 -1.46
N VAL A 491 -19.24 -21.57 -0.42
CA VAL A 491 -17.94 -22.02 0.09
C VAL A 491 -18.00 -23.46 0.57
N TRP A 492 -19.08 -23.86 1.25
CA TRP A 492 -19.29 -25.23 1.69
C TRP A 492 -19.39 -26.21 0.54
N ILE A 493 -20.17 -25.91 -0.50
CA ILE A 493 -20.30 -26.78 -1.69
C ILE A 493 -18.95 -26.96 -2.38
N ILE A 494 -18.16 -25.89 -2.53
CA ILE A 494 -16.81 -25.94 -3.10
C ILE A 494 -15.90 -26.83 -2.24
N CYS A 495 -15.91 -26.63 -0.92
CA CYS A 495 -15.17 -27.45 0.03
C CYS A 495 -15.51 -28.94 -0.14
N GLN A 496 -16.79 -29.29 -0.19
CA GLN A 496 -17.22 -30.67 -0.38
C GLN A 496 -16.76 -31.25 -1.72
N LEU A 497 -16.85 -30.50 -2.82
CA LEU A 497 -16.38 -30.96 -4.13
C LEU A 497 -14.87 -31.27 -4.13
N LEU A 498 -14.07 -30.50 -3.37
CA LEU A 498 -12.63 -30.73 -3.19
C LEU A 498 -12.35 -31.95 -2.30
N VAL A 499 -13.05 -32.07 -1.16
CA VAL A 499 -12.91 -33.20 -0.22
C VAL A 499 -13.26 -34.52 -0.91
N ASP A 500 -14.34 -34.53 -1.71
CA ASP A 500 -14.75 -35.70 -2.51
C ASP A 500 -13.83 -35.96 -3.72
N LYS A 501 -12.80 -35.13 -3.94
CA LYS A 501 -11.83 -35.18 -5.05
C LYS A 501 -12.49 -35.12 -6.44
N LEU A 502 -13.69 -34.54 -6.52
CA LEU A 502 -14.41 -34.30 -7.78
C LEU A 502 -13.89 -33.04 -8.46
N LEU A 503 -13.52 -32.04 -7.65
CA LEU A 503 -12.83 -30.83 -8.06
C LEU A 503 -11.37 -30.92 -7.62
N THR A 504 -10.45 -30.49 -8.48
CA THR A 504 -9.02 -30.37 -8.13
C THR A 504 -8.66 -28.90 -7.93
N VAL A 505 -7.58 -28.64 -7.19
CA VAL A 505 -7.07 -27.28 -6.96
C VAL A 505 -6.82 -26.50 -8.26
N SER A 506 -6.36 -27.20 -9.31
CA SER A 506 -6.10 -26.58 -10.62
C SER A 506 -7.37 -26.27 -11.41
N ASP A 507 -8.52 -26.86 -11.08
CA ASP A 507 -9.79 -26.51 -11.72
C ASP A 507 -10.42 -25.29 -11.08
N LEU A 508 -10.31 -25.20 -9.75
CA LEU A 508 -10.83 -24.09 -8.96
C LEU A 508 -9.98 -22.82 -9.14
N ASP A 509 -8.69 -22.99 -9.40
CA ASP A 509 -7.78 -21.89 -9.73
C ASP A 509 -6.96 -22.21 -11.01
N PRO A 510 -7.56 -22.03 -12.20
CA PRO A 510 -6.93 -22.39 -13.48
C PRO A 510 -5.72 -21.52 -13.84
N ILE A 511 -5.58 -20.35 -13.21
CA ILE A 511 -4.41 -19.46 -13.34
C ILE A 511 -3.30 -19.78 -12.32
N ARG A 512 -3.50 -20.81 -11.48
CA ARG A 512 -2.52 -21.38 -10.53
C ARG A 512 -1.86 -20.35 -9.60
N ARG A 513 -2.63 -19.40 -9.09
CA ARG A 513 -2.14 -18.38 -8.15
C ARG A 513 -1.72 -18.91 -6.80
N TYR A 514 -2.21 -20.09 -6.40
CA TYR A 514 -1.66 -20.81 -5.25
C TYR A 514 -0.17 -21.14 -5.39
N LEU A 515 0.38 -21.06 -6.61
CA LEU A 515 1.82 -21.11 -6.85
C LEU A 515 2.40 -19.70 -6.96
N PRO A 516 3.67 -19.52 -6.53
CA PRO A 516 4.42 -18.32 -6.83
C PRO A 516 4.41 -18.06 -8.34
N PRO A 517 4.28 -16.81 -8.81
CA PRO A 517 4.18 -16.52 -10.22
C PRO A 517 5.33 -17.02 -11.11
N CYS A 518 6.51 -17.38 -10.57
CA CYS A 518 7.56 -18.05 -11.36
C CYS A 518 7.22 -19.49 -11.76
N ASP A 519 6.40 -20.17 -10.97
CA ASP A 519 6.02 -21.58 -11.14
C ASP A 519 4.68 -21.72 -11.90
N ARG A 520 4.05 -20.59 -12.23
CA ARG A 520 2.80 -20.56 -12.99
C ARG A 520 3.05 -20.85 -14.48
N PRO A 521 2.07 -21.46 -15.17
CA PRO A 521 2.16 -21.71 -16.60
C PRO A 521 2.35 -20.39 -17.37
N LYS A 522 3.42 -20.31 -18.16
CA LYS A 522 3.71 -19.11 -18.97
C LYS A 522 2.79 -19.09 -20.18
N ARG A 523 1.93 -18.07 -20.27
CA ARG A 523 1.23 -17.76 -21.54
C ARG A 523 2.22 -17.08 -22.48
N ASN A 524 2.25 -17.53 -23.73
CA ASN A 524 3.09 -16.91 -24.74
C ASN A 524 2.43 -15.60 -25.19
N SER A 525 2.60 -14.56 -24.39
CA SER A 525 2.10 -13.21 -24.65
C SER A 525 3.25 -12.29 -25.03
N ARG A 526 2.96 -11.34 -25.93
CA ARG A 526 3.89 -10.26 -26.29
C ARG A 526 3.88 -9.11 -25.28
N TYR A 527 2.89 -9.07 -24.38
CA TYR A 527 2.75 -8.04 -23.34
C TYR A 527 3.60 -8.38 -22.11
N SER A 528 3.96 -7.36 -21.32
CA SER A 528 4.71 -7.63 -20.10
C SER A 528 3.80 -8.31 -19.06
N SER A 529 4.28 -9.40 -18.46
CA SER A 529 3.58 -10.15 -17.43
C SER A 529 4.28 -9.96 -16.08
N ILE A 530 3.50 -9.81 -15.00
CA ILE A 530 4.04 -9.80 -13.63
C ILE A 530 4.38 -11.25 -13.20
N GLN A 531 5.55 -11.43 -12.62
CA GLN A 531 6.20 -12.69 -12.23
C GLN A 531 6.76 -12.56 -10.81
N ASP A 532 6.81 -13.64 -10.02
CA ASP A 532 7.54 -13.58 -8.75
C ASP A 532 9.02 -13.81 -8.98
N ALA A 533 9.85 -13.07 -8.26
CA ALA A 533 11.26 -13.38 -8.07
C ALA A 533 11.44 -14.29 -6.83
N SER A 534 10.70 -15.39 -6.75
CA SER A 534 10.83 -16.39 -5.67
C SER A 534 12.04 -17.31 -5.90
N ARG A 535 13.22 -16.68 -5.91
CA ARG A 535 14.47 -17.27 -5.40
C ARG A 535 15.12 -16.44 -4.29
N TYR A 536 14.53 -15.29 -3.92
CA TYR A 536 15.14 -14.38 -2.97
C TYR A 536 14.39 -14.38 -1.64
N GLN A 537 14.71 -15.35 -0.78
CA GLN A 537 14.52 -15.16 0.66
C GLN A 537 15.51 -14.08 1.12
N TYR A 538 15.11 -12.82 1.00
CA TYR A 538 15.77 -11.76 1.74
C TYR A 538 15.40 -11.93 3.21
N SER A 539 16.37 -12.32 4.03
CA SER A 539 16.26 -12.16 5.47
C SER A 539 16.00 -10.67 5.76
N PRO A 540 15.01 -10.31 6.59
CA PRO A 540 14.80 -8.93 7.05
C PRO A 540 16.03 -8.32 7.73
N ASN A 541 17.04 -9.13 8.05
CA ASN A 541 18.31 -8.71 8.65
C ASN A 541 19.39 -8.29 7.63
N ALA A 542 19.12 -8.30 6.32
CA ALA A 542 20.10 -7.89 5.30
C ALA A 542 20.43 -6.37 5.33
N TYR A 543 19.65 -5.56 6.05
CA TYR A 543 19.99 -4.16 6.34
C TYR A 543 21.23 -4.00 7.26
N LYS A 544 21.83 -5.10 7.75
CA LYS A 544 23.06 -5.08 8.55
C LYS A 544 24.35 -4.85 7.74
N LEU A 545 24.29 -4.64 6.42
CA LEU A 545 25.46 -4.26 5.61
C LEU A 545 25.24 -2.90 4.95
N MET A 546 25.54 -1.89 5.76
CA MET A 546 25.85 -0.49 5.49
C MET A 546 26.04 -0.04 4.03
N PRO A 547 25.55 1.17 3.71
CA PRO A 547 26.23 2.06 2.78
C PRO A 547 26.67 3.35 3.50
N HIS A 548 27.49 3.26 4.56
CA HIS A 548 28.27 4.40 5.09
C HIS A 548 29.58 4.02 5.80
N GLN A 549 30.03 2.76 5.73
CA GLN A 549 31.43 2.49 6.05
C GLN A 549 32.29 2.94 4.87
N LEU A 550 32.95 4.09 5.05
CA LEU A 550 34.27 4.29 4.47
C LEU A 550 35.04 2.99 4.69
N VAL A 551 35.32 2.29 3.59
CA VAL A 551 36.16 1.11 3.60
C VAL A 551 37.48 1.54 4.24
N ASP A 552 37.75 1.02 5.44
CA ASP A 552 39.10 1.01 6.00
C ASP A 552 39.96 0.27 4.98
N LYS A 553 40.74 1.01 4.19
CA LYS A 553 41.40 0.55 2.94
C LYS A 553 42.40 -0.60 3.17
N ASN A 554 42.61 -1.01 4.42
CA ASN A 554 43.71 -1.89 4.84
C ASN A 554 43.29 -3.18 5.59
N LYS A 555 42.01 -3.59 5.62
CA LYS A 555 41.61 -4.88 6.24
C LYS A 555 41.15 -5.94 5.23
N PRO A 556 41.74 -7.16 5.23
CA PRO A 556 41.31 -8.24 4.36
C PRO A 556 39.95 -8.79 4.83
N ILE A 557 38.98 -8.84 3.92
CA ILE A 557 37.63 -9.35 4.17
C ILE A 557 37.70 -10.87 4.38
N ASN A 558 37.14 -11.33 5.50
CA ASN A 558 37.10 -12.76 5.87
C ASN A 558 36.17 -13.54 4.91
N ARG A 559 36.75 -14.44 4.09
CA ARG A 559 36.06 -15.17 3.01
C ARG A 559 34.99 -16.17 3.48
N SER A 560 34.90 -16.49 4.77
CA SER A 560 34.02 -17.55 5.29
C SER A 560 32.56 -17.12 5.55
N ILE A 561 32.23 -15.83 5.51
CA ILE A 561 30.84 -15.33 5.74
C ILE A 561 30.08 -15.12 4.41
N LEU A 562 30.78 -15.13 3.27
CA LEU A 562 30.22 -14.85 1.94
C LEU A 562 29.53 -16.07 1.27
N SER A 563 29.58 -17.26 1.85
CA SER A 563 29.12 -18.49 1.17
C SER A 563 27.61 -18.72 1.19
N ASN A 564 26.82 -17.89 1.88
CA ASN A 564 25.36 -18.07 2.02
C ASN A 564 24.52 -16.97 1.34
N ILE A 565 25.10 -16.11 0.50
CA ILE A 565 24.35 -15.09 -0.26
C ILE A 565 24.07 -15.63 -1.66
N THR A 566 22.83 -16.07 -1.92
CA THR A 566 22.36 -16.37 -3.28
C THR A 566 22.33 -15.09 -4.11
N PHE A 567 23.19 -15.02 -5.13
CA PHE A 567 23.24 -13.89 -6.07
C PHE A 567 21.90 -13.69 -6.77
N SER A 568 21.53 -12.42 -6.98
CA SER A 568 20.47 -12.03 -7.91
C SER A 568 20.85 -12.40 -9.35
N ASP A 569 20.10 -13.33 -9.98
CA ASP A 569 20.14 -13.61 -11.42
C ASP A 569 19.71 -12.39 -12.26
N LEU A 570 19.05 -11.39 -11.65
CA LEU A 570 18.65 -10.16 -12.33
C LEU A 570 19.87 -9.25 -12.53
N VAL A 571 20.13 -8.94 -13.80
CA VAL A 571 21.15 -7.97 -14.22
C VAL A 571 20.43 -6.80 -14.88
N ILE A 572 20.66 -5.59 -14.36
CA ILE A 572 20.09 -4.35 -14.91
C ILE A 572 20.99 -3.83 -16.03
N HIS A 573 20.45 -3.58 -17.22
CA HIS A 573 21.19 -2.94 -18.30
C HIS A 573 21.20 -1.43 -18.05
N VAL A 574 22.38 -0.86 -17.81
CA VAL A 574 22.54 0.58 -17.61
C VAL A 574 23.08 1.19 -18.90
N VAL A 575 22.33 2.15 -19.46
CA VAL A 575 22.66 2.80 -20.73
C VAL A 575 22.85 4.31 -20.49
N PRO A 576 24.11 4.80 -20.46
CA PRO A 576 24.38 6.23 -20.34
C PRO A 576 24.26 6.94 -21.70
N ILE A 577 23.47 8.01 -21.73
CA ILE A 577 23.25 8.86 -22.89
C ILE A 577 23.81 10.24 -22.60
N SER A 578 24.70 10.74 -23.47
CA SER A 578 25.24 12.09 -23.38
C SER A 578 24.42 13.06 -24.21
N GLU A 579 24.09 14.22 -23.65
CA GLU A 579 23.31 15.24 -24.36
C GLU A 579 24.04 15.81 -25.59
N SER A 580 25.38 15.83 -25.58
CA SER A 580 26.20 16.38 -26.67
C SER A 580 27.36 15.45 -27.05
N VAL A 581 27.83 15.58 -28.30
CA VAL A 581 29.03 14.88 -28.79
C VAL A 581 30.27 15.32 -27.99
N ARG A 582 30.32 16.59 -27.58
CA ARG A 582 31.39 17.12 -26.72
C ARG A 582 31.42 16.39 -25.38
N LEU A 583 30.28 16.28 -24.70
CA LEU A 583 30.17 15.57 -23.42
C LEU A 583 30.55 14.08 -23.56
N GLN A 584 30.14 13.43 -24.65
CA GLN A 584 30.55 12.07 -24.98
C GLN A 584 32.08 11.95 -25.09
N GLN A 585 32.74 12.88 -25.80
CA GLN A 585 34.21 12.89 -25.92
C GLN A 585 34.89 13.12 -24.56
N VAL A 586 34.35 14.02 -23.72
CA VAL A 586 34.86 14.26 -22.35
C VAL A 586 34.74 13.00 -21.49
N LEU A 587 33.60 12.31 -21.50
CA LEU A 587 33.43 11.07 -20.72
C LEU A 587 34.31 9.93 -21.24
N ALA A 588 34.57 9.90 -22.55
CA ALA A 588 35.48 8.93 -23.16
C ALA A 588 36.92 9.07 -22.64
N THR A 589 37.39 10.27 -22.27
CA THR A 589 38.73 10.44 -21.66
C THR A 589 38.83 9.79 -20.28
N TYR A 590 37.69 9.56 -19.61
CA TYR A 590 37.60 8.81 -18.35
C TYR A 590 37.29 7.32 -18.56
N GLY A 591 37.29 6.84 -19.81
CA GLY A 591 36.98 5.46 -20.14
C GLY A 591 35.49 5.09 -19.97
N ILE A 592 34.60 6.08 -19.97
CA ILE A 592 33.16 5.89 -19.89
C ILE A 592 32.59 6.03 -21.30
N GLN A 593 32.06 4.93 -21.84
CA GLN A 593 31.43 4.93 -23.17
C GLN A 593 29.96 5.31 -23.05
N THR A 594 29.54 6.31 -23.81
CA THR A 594 28.14 6.78 -23.88
C THR A 594 27.67 6.85 -25.33
N GLN A 595 26.37 7.05 -25.56
CA GLN A 595 25.79 7.32 -26.89
C GLN A 595 25.10 8.69 -26.89
N THR A 596 25.02 9.34 -28.05
CA THR A 596 24.19 10.55 -28.22
C THR A 596 22.81 10.18 -28.76
N PRO A 597 21.76 11.02 -28.53
CA PRO A 597 20.43 10.79 -29.10
C PRO A 597 20.42 10.58 -30.63
N LYS A 598 21.36 11.21 -31.36
CA LYS A 598 21.51 11.01 -32.81
C LYS A 598 22.07 9.64 -33.19
N GLN A 599 22.89 9.01 -32.34
CA GLN A 599 23.52 7.71 -32.61
C GLN A 599 22.59 6.51 -32.30
N ILE A 600 21.48 6.74 -31.60
CA ILE A 600 20.55 5.68 -31.20
C ILE A 600 19.34 5.56 -32.15
N GLU A 601 19.18 6.49 -33.09
CA GLU A 601 18.14 6.40 -34.12
C GLU A 601 18.21 5.03 -34.84
N PRO A 602 17.06 4.36 -35.07
CA PRO A 602 15.69 4.88 -35.03
C PRO A 602 14.97 4.78 -33.66
N ILE A 603 15.66 4.40 -32.59
CA ILE A 603 15.05 4.30 -31.24
C ILE A 603 14.88 5.70 -30.66
N LEU A 604 13.68 6.01 -30.16
CA LEU A 604 13.35 7.32 -29.60
C LEU A 604 13.51 7.31 -28.09
N ILE A 605 14.17 8.33 -27.54
CA ILE A 605 14.18 8.60 -26.10
C ILE A 605 13.09 9.62 -25.80
N TRP A 606 12.19 9.28 -24.89
CA TRP A 606 11.12 10.16 -24.43
C TRP A 606 11.27 10.53 -22.96
N PRO A 607 10.85 11.75 -22.58
CA PRO A 607 10.54 12.06 -21.19
C PRO A 607 9.34 11.22 -20.71
N PRO A 608 9.27 10.82 -19.43
CA PRO A 608 8.14 10.09 -18.88
C PRO A 608 6.79 10.78 -19.08
N ALA A 609 6.74 12.11 -19.08
CA ALA A 609 5.52 12.91 -19.25
C ALA A 609 4.78 12.60 -20.56
N GLU A 610 5.50 12.25 -21.62
CA GLU A 610 4.91 11.97 -22.94
C GLU A 610 4.27 10.59 -22.97
N LEU A 611 4.88 9.64 -22.27
CA LEU A 611 4.28 8.33 -22.03
C LEU A 611 3.00 8.46 -21.18
N VAL A 612 2.96 9.37 -20.20
CA VAL A 612 1.75 9.65 -19.40
C VAL A 612 0.61 10.16 -20.28
N LYS A 613 0.86 11.12 -21.17
CA LYS A 613 -0.14 11.64 -22.13
C LYS A 613 -0.68 10.53 -23.03
N LEU A 614 0.21 9.65 -23.50
CA LEU A 614 -0.15 8.53 -24.36
C LEU A 614 -1.07 7.53 -23.65
N TYR A 615 -0.71 7.12 -22.43
CA TYR A 615 -1.56 6.28 -21.59
C TYR A 615 -2.89 6.95 -21.23
N GLY A 616 -2.99 8.28 -21.32
CA GLY A 616 -4.26 9.00 -21.16
C GLY A 616 -5.38 8.50 -22.08
N HIS A 617 -5.04 7.95 -23.26
CA HIS A 617 -6.01 7.39 -24.20
C HIS A 617 -6.45 5.96 -23.86
N LEU A 618 -5.77 5.26 -22.95
CA LEU A 618 -6.12 3.90 -22.57
C LEU A 618 -7.45 3.89 -21.79
N GLY A 619 -8.44 3.13 -22.28
CA GLY A 619 -9.77 3.04 -21.68
C GLY A 619 -10.67 4.26 -21.95
N ALA A 620 -10.25 5.16 -22.84
CA ALA A 620 -11.09 6.29 -23.25
C ALA A 620 -12.28 5.78 -24.09
N ASN A 621 -13.50 6.18 -23.73
CA ASN A 621 -14.71 5.72 -24.40
C ASN A 621 -15.78 6.83 -24.39
N GLU A 622 -16.15 7.32 -25.57
CA GLU A 622 -17.10 8.43 -25.72
C GLU A 622 -18.52 8.07 -25.28
N LYS A 623 -18.96 6.81 -25.44
CA LYS A 623 -20.32 6.38 -25.09
C LYS A 623 -20.55 6.40 -23.58
N PHE A 624 -19.54 6.01 -22.82
CA PHE A 624 -19.56 6.06 -21.36
C PHE A 624 -19.11 7.41 -20.79
N GLY A 625 -18.53 8.29 -21.61
CA GLY A 625 -17.94 9.55 -21.17
C GLY A 625 -16.61 9.38 -20.44
N PHE A 626 -15.88 8.29 -20.70
CA PHE A 626 -14.59 8.02 -20.07
C PHE A 626 -13.47 8.78 -20.76
N SER A 627 -12.70 9.56 -19.99
CA SER A 627 -11.50 10.25 -20.49
C SER A 627 -10.25 9.36 -20.60
N GLY A 628 -10.31 8.09 -20.15
CA GLY A 628 -9.19 7.14 -20.12
C GLY A 628 -8.38 7.18 -18.81
N ARG A 629 -7.09 6.80 -18.85
CA ARG A 629 -6.25 6.77 -17.65
C ARG A 629 -5.98 8.20 -17.13
N PRO A 630 -6.18 8.49 -15.82
CA PRO A 630 -5.78 9.77 -15.25
C PRO A 630 -4.28 10.05 -15.46
N MET A 631 -3.89 11.32 -15.57
CA MET A 631 -2.52 11.80 -15.83
C MET A 631 -1.57 11.55 -14.63
N ARG A 632 -1.33 10.28 -14.35
CA ARG A 632 -0.51 9.79 -13.23
C ARG A 632 0.92 9.53 -13.72
N PRO A 633 1.94 9.97 -12.98
CA PRO A 633 3.34 9.75 -13.35
C PRO A 633 3.66 8.25 -13.42
N ILE A 634 4.55 7.90 -14.34
CA ILE A 634 5.05 6.53 -14.54
C ILE A 634 6.34 6.39 -13.76
N GLY A 635 6.41 5.38 -12.89
CA GLY A 635 7.55 5.20 -12.00
C GLY A 635 8.75 4.52 -12.67
N VAL A 636 9.70 4.11 -11.83
CA VAL A 636 10.96 3.51 -12.29
C VAL A 636 10.72 2.16 -12.97
N LEU A 637 9.74 1.35 -12.51
CA LEU A 637 9.45 0.07 -13.15
C LEU A 637 8.85 0.26 -14.54
N GLY A 638 7.98 1.26 -14.71
CA GLY A 638 7.42 1.63 -16.00
C GLY A 638 8.46 2.24 -16.96
N THR A 639 9.31 3.14 -16.48
CA THR A 639 10.31 3.81 -17.34
C THR A 639 11.43 2.87 -17.81
N CYS A 640 11.72 1.79 -17.07
CA CYS A 640 12.74 0.81 -17.44
C CYS A 640 12.29 -0.26 -18.46
N LYS A 641 11.12 -0.10 -19.08
CA LYS A 641 10.62 -0.96 -20.16
C LYS A 641 10.96 -0.38 -21.54
N VAL A 642 10.94 -1.25 -22.55
CA VAL A 642 10.95 -0.85 -23.96
C VAL A 642 9.52 -0.84 -24.48
N TYR A 643 9.08 0.27 -25.03
CA TYR A 643 7.74 0.43 -25.58
C TYR A 643 7.75 0.29 -27.09
N GLN A 644 6.79 -0.48 -27.61
CA GLN A 644 6.55 -0.66 -29.03
C GLN A 644 5.22 0.00 -29.38
N ILE A 645 5.29 1.09 -30.16
CA ILE A 645 4.14 1.92 -30.50
C ILE A 645 4.18 2.21 -32.00
N ALA A 646 3.16 1.78 -32.74
CA ALA A 646 3.05 2.01 -34.19
C ALA A 646 4.34 1.70 -34.97
N SER A 647 4.98 0.56 -34.67
CA SER A 647 6.26 0.10 -35.25
C SER A 647 7.50 0.94 -34.88
N LYS A 648 7.40 1.84 -33.90
CA LYS A 648 8.52 2.58 -33.32
C LYS A 648 8.91 2.01 -31.96
N THR A 649 10.21 1.98 -31.71
CA THR A 649 10.78 1.58 -30.42
C THR A 649 11.05 2.83 -29.59
N ILE A 650 10.49 2.89 -28.39
CA ILE A 650 10.58 4.04 -27.49
C ILE A 650 11.11 3.55 -26.14
N ILE A 651 12.00 4.34 -25.55
CA ILE A 651 12.55 4.10 -24.22
C ILE A 651 12.48 5.41 -23.45
N CYS A 652 12.19 5.34 -22.16
CA CYS A 652 12.12 6.51 -21.29
C CYS A 652 13.32 6.54 -20.34
N TYR A 653 13.74 7.75 -19.96
CA TYR A 653 14.61 7.90 -18.80
C TYR A 653 13.77 8.04 -17.52
N PRO A 654 14.27 7.64 -16.34
CA PRO A 654 13.56 7.80 -15.07
C PRO A 654 13.26 9.25 -14.71
N LEU A 655 12.19 9.49 -13.93
CA LEU A 655 11.81 10.81 -13.40
C LEU A 655 12.95 11.54 -12.68
N THR A 656 13.90 10.79 -12.11
CA THR A 656 15.12 11.29 -11.46
C THR A 656 15.95 12.23 -12.37
N PHE A 657 15.86 12.08 -13.70
CA PHE A 657 16.57 12.91 -14.68
C PHE A 657 15.71 14.01 -15.33
N GLU A 658 14.46 14.15 -14.91
CA GLU A 658 13.55 15.19 -15.37
C GLU A 658 13.93 16.54 -14.74
N THR A 659 14.00 17.60 -15.56
CA THR A 659 14.50 18.92 -15.14
C THR A 659 13.43 19.99 -14.98
N THR A 660 12.17 19.70 -15.31
CA THR A 660 11.10 20.71 -15.40
C THR A 660 10.31 20.93 -14.11
N ASP A 661 10.30 19.95 -13.20
CA ASP A 661 9.25 19.88 -12.18
C ASP A 661 9.73 20.31 -10.78
N PHE A 662 10.78 19.69 -10.22
CA PHE A 662 11.33 20.02 -8.89
C PHE A 662 12.87 19.97 -8.86
N TYR A 663 13.49 20.81 -8.05
CA TYR A 663 14.95 21.10 -8.11
C TYR A 663 15.86 20.12 -7.35
N MET A 664 15.32 19.12 -6.64
CA MET A 664 16.15 18.18 -5.88
C MET A 664 17.18 17.44 -6.73
N SER A 665 16.89 17.17 -8.01
CA SER A 665 17.84 16.55 -8.95
C SER A 665 19.02 17.46 -9.34
N SER A 666 18.98 18.75 -9.02
CA SER A 666 20.09 19.68 -9.21
C SER A 666 21.23 19.45 -8.22
N ASP A 667 20.96 18.78 -7.09
CA ASP A 667 21.98 18.36 -6.14
C ASP A 667 22.62 17.04 -6.63
N MET A 668 23.89 17.11 -6.98
CA MET A 668 24.62 15.97 -7.53
C MET A 668 24.73 14.80 -6.55
N ASN A 669 24.95 15.05 -5.26
CA ASN A 669 25.05 13.97 -4.27
C ASN A 669 23.71 13.26 -4.11
N LEU A 670 22.63 14.04 -4.03
CA LEU A 670 21.28 13.49 -3.95
C LEU A 670 20.89 12.75 -5.23
N LEU A 671 21.27 13.25 -6.41
CA LEU A 671 21.07 12.58 -7.70
C LEU A 671 21.78 11.21 -7.73
N LEU A 672 23.05 11.15 -7.31
CA LEU A 672 23.81 9.89 -7.25
C LEU A 672 23.17 8.88 -6.28
N ASP A 673 22.70 9.36 -5.12
CA ASP A 673 21.96 8.53 -4.16
C ASP A 673 20.62 8.03 -4.71
N ASN A 674 19.90 8.86 -5.48
CA ASN A 674 18.66 8.47 -6.14
C ASN A 674 18.92 7.43 -7.23
N ILE A 675 20.00 7.55 -8.01
CA ILE A 675 20.39 6.52 -9.00
C ILE A 675 20.64 5.17 -8.30
N ARG A 676 21.40 5.17 -7.20
CA ARG A 676 21.64 3.94 -6.42
C ARG A 676 20.32 3.36 -5.88
N SER A 677 19.46 4.21 -5.33
CA SER A 677 18.17 3.83 -4.79
C SER A 677 17.23 3.26 -5.85
N ASP A 678 17.22 3.84 -7.06
CA ASP A 678 16.46 3.35 -8.21
C ASP A 678 16.95 1.96 -8.64
N LEU A 679 18.26 1.77 -8.77
CA LEU A 679 18.85 0.47 -9.14
C LEU A 679 18.57 -0.59 -8.07
N GLU A 680 18.64 -0.23 -6.79
CA GLU A 680 18.27 -1.11 -5.69
C GLU A 680 16.77 -1.44 -5.69
N PHE A 681 15.93 -0.44 -5.96
CA PHE A 681 14.49 -0.62 -6.08
C PHE A 681 14.13 -1.56 -7.23
N ILE A 682 14.73 -1.37 -8.41
CA ILE A 682 14.58 -2.29 -9.56
C ILE A 682 15.01 -3.70 -9.16
N THR A 683 16.17 -3.85 -8.50
CA THR A 683 16.67 -5.18 -8.09
C THR A 683 15.66 -5.92 -7.20
N ARG A 684 14.98 -5.22 -6.30
CA ARG A 684 14.00 -5.80 -5.37
C ARG A 684 12.62 -6.00 -5.99
N CYS A 685 12.18 -5.04 -6.79
CA CYS A 685 10.79 -4.90 -7.24
C CYS A 685 10.55 -5.30 -8.71
N TRP A 686 11.61 -5.54 -9.50
CA TRP A 686 11.45 -6.01 -10.86
C TRP A 686 10.89 -7.42 -10.89
N ARG A 687 9.66 -7.51 -11.38
CA ARG A 687 8.83 -8.71 -11.45
C ARG A 687 8.35 -8.92 -12.87
N LEU A 688 8.97 -8.30 -13.88
CA LEU A 688 8.51 -8.36 -15.26
C LEU A 688 9.37 -9.33 -16.07
N LYS A 689 8.78 -9.90 -17.12
CA LYS A 689 9.50 -10.74 -18.08
C LYS A 689 10.51 -9.90 -18.87
N GLY A 690 11.76 -10.34 -18.94
CA GLY A 690 12.84 -9.61 -19.60
C GLY A 690 13.59 -8.71 -18.63
N ARG A 691 14.73 -8.18 -19.08
CA ARG A 691 15.64 -7.39 -18.25
C ARG A 691 15.27 -5.90 -18.29
N PRO A 692 15.40 -5.16 -17.18
CA PRO A 692 15.19 -3.73 -17.14
C PRO A 692 16.32 -2.99 -17.86
N ILE A 693 15.97 -1.92 -18.57
CA ILE A 693 16.92 -0.94 -19.13
C ILE A 693 16.80 0.35 -18.30
N TYR A 694 17.84 0.68 -17.53
CA TYR A 694 17.94 1.94 -16.79
C TYR A 694 18.76 2.95 -17.60
N LEU A 695 18.11 4.00 -18.10
CA LEU A 695 18.73 5.01 -18.94
C LEU A 695 19.20 6.21 -18.09
N ILE A 696 20.50 6.50 -18.14
CA ILE A 696 21.11 7.64 -17.43
C ILE A 696 21.31 8.78 -18.43
N MET A 697 20.58 9.88 -18.25
CA MET A 697 20.77 11.10 -19.05
C MET A 697 21.88 11.96 -18.44
N LEU A 698 23.03 12.04 -19.11
CA LEU A 698 24.17 12.85 -18.70
C LEU A 698 24.16 14.20 -19.44
N ARG A 699 24.25 15.27 -18.65
CA ARG A 699 24.32 16.66 -19.10
C ARG A 699 25.62 17.31 -18.67
N GLU A 700 26.04 18.37 -19.34
CA GLU A 700 27.29 19.08 -19.07
C GLU A 700 27.33 19.64 -17.64
N GLN A 701 26.18 20.10 -17.13
CA GLN A 701 26.04 20.58 -15.77
C GLN A 701 26.46 19.55 -14.71
N HIS A 702 26.28 18.24 -14.98
CA HIS A 702 26.66 17.17 -14.05
C HIS A 702 28.18 17.06 -13.85
N LEU A 703 28.99 17.67 -14.72
CA LEU A 703 30.44 17.71 -14.62
C LEU A 703 31.00 19.04 -14.11
N ARG A 704 30.17 20.09 -13.92
CA ARG A 704 30.61 21.45 -13.53
C ARG A 704 30.78 21.65 -12.03
N GLY A 705 30.19 20.78 -11.21
CA GLY A 705 30.23 20.85 -9.75
C GLY A 705 31.46 20.18 -9.12
N PRO A 706 31.75 20.44 -7.83
CA PRO A 706 32.84 19.79 -7.11
C PRO A 706 32.67 18.26 -6.99
N GLN A 707 31.43 17.75 -7.04
CA GLN A 707 31.10 16.32 -6.95
C GLN A 707 31.31 15.53 -8.25
N LYS A 708 32.03 16.09 -9.23
CA LYS A 708 32.36 15.42 -10.49
C LYS A 708 33.09 14.08 -10.25
N SER A 709 33.98 14.02 -9.26
CA SER A 709 34.70 12.80 -8.88
C SER A 709 33.74 11.66 -8.55
N ASP A 710 32.68 11.96 -7.81
CA ASP A 710 31.76 10.98 -7.24
C ASP A 710 30.85 10.39 -8.33
N LEU A 711 30.47 11.22 -9.31
CA LEU A 711 29.78 10.75 -10.52
C LEU A 711 30.66 9.80 -11.34
N LEU A 712 31.93 10.17 -11.56
CA LEU A 712 32.87 9.34 -12.32
C LEU A 712 33.15 8.02 -11.58
N GLU A 713 33.23 8.05 -10.26
CA GLU A 713 33.36 6.85 -9.44
C GLU A 713 32.14 5.95 -9.58
N LEU A 714 30.92 6.48 -9.47
CA LEU A 714 29.70 5.71 -9.67
C LEU A 714 29.64 5.07 -11.06
N LEU A 715 29.96 5.82 -12.12
CA LEU A 715 29.98 5.29 -13.49
C LEU A 715 31.07 4.22 -13.67
N THR A 716 32.19 4.34 -12.96
CA THR A 716 33.23 3.31 -12.92
C THR A 716 32.75 2.05 -12.19
N GLN A 717 32.06 2.20 -11.06
CA GLN A 717 31.43 1.08 -10.33
C GLN A 717 30.38 0.36 -11.21
N ILE A 718 29.57 1.12 -11.96
CA ILE A 718 28.62 0.56 -12.93
C ILE A 718 29.35 -0.21 -14.04
N ARG A 719 30.48 0.31 -14.54
CA ARG A 719 31.31 -0.37 -15.54
C ARG A 719 31.90 -1.69 -15.02
N VAL A 720 32.27 -1.77 -13.73
CA VAL A 720 32.74 -3.02 -13.09
C VAL A 720 31.62 -4.06 -12.99
N GLY A 721 30.36 -3.63 -12.94
CA GLY A 721 29.18 -4.51 -13.03
C GLY A 721 28.59 -4.96 -11.70
N LYS A 722 29.18 -4.57 -10.57
CA LYS A 722 28.64 -4.82 -9.21
C LYS A 722 28.73 -3.54 -8.40
N LEU A 723 27.58 -2.95 -8.08
CA LEU A 723 27.50 -1.76 -7.22
C LEU A 723 27.48 -2.12 -5.74
N SER A 724 26.86 -3.24 -5.40
CA SER A 724 26.76 -3.75 -4.04
C SER A 724 26.74 -5.29 -4.04
N SER A 725 26.62 -5.90 -2.87
CA SER A 725 26.43 -7.36 -2.75
C SER A 725 25.16 -7.86 -3.46
N THR A 726 24.16 -6.99 -3.65
CA THR A 726 22.86 -7.33 -4.22
C THR A 726 22.65 -6.78 -5.63
N ILE A 727 23.23 -5.63 -5.96
CA ILE A 727 22.98 -4.91 -7.21
C ILE A 727 23.98 -5.34 -8.29
N CYS A 728 23.48 -6.12 -9.25
CA CYS A 728 24.22 -6.50 -10.44
C CYS A 728 23.77 -5.64 -11.63
N VAL A 729 24.71 -4.94 -12.24
CA VAL A 729 24.45 -4.08 -13.41
C VAL A 729 25.37 -4.46 -14.56
N ARG A 730 24.99 -4.03 -15.75
CA ARG A 730 25.84 -4.12 -16.92
C ARG A 730 25.74 -2.86 -17.75
N LEU A 731 26.88 -2.20 -17.93
CA LEU A 731 27.00 -1.10 -18.86
C LEU A 731 26.96 -1.64 -20.29
N GLU A 732 25.98 -1.25 -21.09
CA GLU A 732 25.81 -1.72 -22.47
C GLU A 732 25.37 -0.58 -23.41
N ARG A 733 25.55 -0.79 -24.72
CA ARG A 733 24.91 0.01 -25.76
C ARG A 733 23.43 -0.34 -25.87
N LEU A 734 22.61 0.65 -26.19
CA LEU A 734 21.16 0.50 -26.26
C LEU A 734 20.72 -0.61 -27.23
N GLN A 735 21.34 -0.69 -28.40
CA GLN A 735 21.03 -1.69 -29.42
C GLN A 735 21.25 -3.13 -28.93
N THR A 736 22.24 -3.35 -28.06
CA THR A 736 22.52 -4.66 -27.47
C THR A 736 21.51 -5.00 -26.37
N ALA A 737 21.22 -4.04 -25.50
CA ALA A 737 20.35 -4.22 -24.34
C ALA A 737 18.91 -4.63 -24.73
N ILE A 738 18.40 -4.10 -25.84
CA ILE A 738 17.04 -4.36 -26.34
C ILE A 738 16.79 -5.85 -26.59
N SER A 739 17.80 -6.62 -26.99
CA SER A 739 17.66 -8.05 -27.29
C SER A 739 17.18 -8.90 -26.11
N SER A 740 17.43 -8.45 -24.88
CA SER A 740 17.01 -9.13 -23.65
C SER A 740 16.01 -8.32 -22.80
N ALA A 741 15.52 -7.21 -23.32
CA ALA A 741 14.72 -6.25 -22.56
C ALA A 741 13.29 -6.73 -22.29
N CYS A 742 12.65 -6.13 -21.28
CA CYS A 742 11.21 -6.19 -21.13
C CYS A 742 10.53 -5.28 -22.15
N ILE A 743 9.77 -5.88 -23.06
CA ILE A 743 9.05 -5.16 -24.13
C ILE A 743 7.56 -5.10 -23.78
N GLU A 744 6.99 -3.91 -23.90
CA GLU A 744 5.56 -3.65 -23.77
C GLU A 744 5.01 -3.14 -25.12
N HIS A 745 3.99 -3.82 -25.63
CA HIS A 745 3.29 -3.38 -26.84
C HIS A 745 2.04 -2.58 -26.47
N LEU A 746 1.93 -1.33 -26.94
CA LEU A 746 0.78 -0.47 -26.68
C LEU A 746 -0.17 -0.50 -27.89
N ASP A 747 -0.86 -1.62 -28.03
CA ASP A 747 -1.71 -1.93 -29.20
C ASP A 747 -3.12 -1.31 -29.11
N PHE A 748 -3.45 -0.63 -28.00
CA PHE A 748 -4.71 0.09 -27.81
C PHE A 748 -4.80 1.41 -28.61
N LEU A 749 -3.68 1.86 -29.21
CA LEU A 749 -3.64 3.07 -30.00
C LEU A 749 -4.04 2.80 -31.46
N ASN A 750 -5.09 3.48 -31.91
CA ASN A 750 -5.51 3.44 -33.31
C ASN A 750 -4.60 4.32 -34.20
N ASN A 751 -4.59 4.06 -35.51
CA ASN A 751 -3.78 4.85 -36.46
C ASN A 751 -4.07 6.36 -36.43
N THR A 752 -5.29 6.76 -36.04
CA THR A 752 -5.69 8.17 -35.90
C THR A 752 -5.03 8.87 -34.71
N THR A 753 -4.95 8.25 -33.53
CA THR A 753 -4.25 8.84 -32.36
C THR A 753 -2.74 8.88 -32.57
N CYS A 754 -2.20 7.95 -33.34
CA CYS A 754 -0.79 7.95 -33.72
C CYS A 754 -0.40 9.15 -34.62
N SER A 755 -1.36 9.69 -35.38
CA SER A 755 -1.13 10.79 -36.32
C SER A 755 -1.04 12.18 -35.67
N THR A 756 -1.57 12.34 -34.44
CA THR A 756 -1.49 13.59 -33.67
C THR A 756 -0.19 13.72 -32.86
N ILE A 757 0.58 12.64 -32.74
CA ILE A 757 1.85 12.62 -32.03
C ILE A 757 2.92 13.22 -32.94
N ASP A 758 3.47 14.37 -32.57
CA ASP A 758 4.67 14.90 -33.21
C ASP A 758 5.91 14.15 -32.72
N TRP A 759 6.23 13.07 -33.43
CA TRP A 759 7.35 12.19 -33.13
C TRP A 759 8.73 12.88 -33.11
N LYS A 760 8.88 14.07 -33.73
CA LYS A 760 10.16 14.77 -33.84
C LYS A 760 10.33 15.89 -32.80
N SER A 761 9.28 16.61 -32.43
CA SER A 761 9.38 17.62 -31.34
C SER A 761 9.41 16.99 -29.94
N VAL A 762 8.87 15.77 -29.81
CA VAL A 762 8.70 15.06 -28.53
C VAL A 762 9.94 14.26 -28.10
N ALA A 763 10.74 13.77 -29.05
CA ALA A 763 12.04 13.21 -28.75
C ALA A 763 12.94 14.33 -28.21
N VAL A 764 13.92 14.00 -27.35
CA VAL A 764 14.88 14.96 -26.80
C VAL A 764 15.72 15.58 -27.95
N THR A 765 15.15 16.58 -28.61
CA THR A 765 15.66 17.18 -29.86
C THR A 765 15.75 18.71 -29.76
N GLU A 766 15.15 19.33 -28.75
CA GLU A 766 15.37 20.75 -28.44
C GLU A 766 16.62 20.98 -27.58
N TYR A 767 17.76 20.49 -28.08
CA TYR A 767 19.04 21.04 -27.68
C TYR A 767 19.30 22.25 -28.56
N ARG A 768 18.80 23.42 -28.14
CA ARG A 768 19.24 24.70 -28.73
C ARG A 768 20.75 24.66 -28.84
N ASN A 769 21.26 24.93 -30.02
CA ASN A 769 22.68 25.12 -30.30
C ASN A 769 23.33 25.91 -29.17
N VAL A 770 23.96 25.24 -28.20
CA VAL A 770 24.90 25.88 -27.25
C VAL A 770 26.23 26.14 -27.99
N HIS A 771 26.14 26.48 -29.27
CA HIS A 771 27.26 26.81 -30.13
C HIS A 771 27.55 28.31 -30.18
N GLU A 772 26.87 29.14 -29.38
CA GLU A 772 27.11 30.60 -29.41
C GLU A 772 27.44 31.24 -28.05
N ILE A 773 27.63 30.48 -26.97
CA ILE A 773 28.12 31.04 -25.70
C ILE A 773 29.45 30.37 -25.31
N GLY A 774 30.54 30.99 -25.77
CA GLY A 774 31.90 30.78 -25.25
C GLY A 774 32.81 29.91 -26.12
N HIS A 775 33.88 30.52 -26.63
CA HIS A 775 35.02 29.82 -27.20
C HIS A 775 35.67 28.90 -26.14
N TYR A 776 35.28 27.63 -26.07
CA TYR A 776 36.01 26.62 -25.30
C TYR A 776 37.41 26.46 -25.88
N LYS A 777 38.48 26.62 -25.07
CA LYS A 777 39.87 26.55 -25.54
C LYS A 777 40.37 25.10 -25.63
N SER A 778 39.81 24.19 -24.83
CA SER A 778 40.14 22.76 -24.79
C SER A 778 38.92 21.87 -24.52
N LEU A 779 38.97 20.60 -24.92
CA LEU A 779 38.01 19.55 -24.53
C LEU A 779 37.94 19.37 -22.99
N THR A 780 39.02 19.69 -22.28
CA THR A 780 39.11 19.58 -20.81
C THR A 780 38.57 20.81 -20.07
N ASP A 781 38.22 21.88 -20.77
CA ASP A 781 37.71 23.10 -20.14
C ASP A 781 36.26 22.88 -19.71
N ILE A 782 36.08 22.58 -18.43
CA ILE A 782 34.77 22.56 -17.78
C ILE A 782 34.73 23.76 -16.84
N THR A 783 33.84 24.70 -17.11
CA THR A 783 33.63 25.87 -16.24
C THR A 783 33.21 25.37 -14.86
N LYS A 784 34.00 25.72 -13.83
CA LYS A 784 33.66 25.41 -12.44
C LYS A 784 32.47 26.25 -12.03
N THR A 785 31.51 25.63 -11.36
CA THR A 785 30.38 26.33 -10.75
C THR A 785 30.87 27.14 -9.55
N VAL A 786 30.52 28.42 -9.49
CA VAL A 786 30.74 29.25 -8.29
C VAL A 786 29.57 29.01 -7.35
N ILE A 787 29.83 28.43 -6.18
CA ILE A 787 28.83 28.19 -5.14
C ILE A 787 28.64 29.49 -4.35
N VAL A 788 27.40 29.96 -4.22
CA VAL A 788 27.04 31.16 -3.46
C VAL A 788 26.12 30.77 -2.31
N ASN A 789 26.51 31.12 -1.08
CA ASN A 789 25.79 30.81 0.16
C ASN A 789 25.15 32.07 0.75
N ASP A 790 24.35 32.78 -0.04
CA ASP A 790 23.64 33.97 0.43
C ASP A 790 22.20 33.61 0.80
N ASP A 791 21.82 33.82 2.07
CA ASP A 791 20.41 33.69 2.49
C ASP A 791 19.55 34.86 1.95
N ILE A 792 18.23 34.69 1.92
CA ILE A 792 17.27 35.71 1.46
C ILE A 792 16.48 36.23 2.66
N ASP A 793 16.76 37.47 3.06
CA ASP A 793 15.85 38.25 3.89
C ASP A 793 14.81 38.94 2.99
N TYR A 794 13.63 38.33 2.87
CA TYR A 794 12.50 38.87 2.10
C TYR A 794 11.59 39.78 2.95
N ILE A 795 11.89 39.97 4.24
CA ILE A 795 11.12 40.84 5.13
C ILE A 795 11.70 42.24 5.11
N ASN A 796 13.04 42.34 5.20
CA ASN A 796 13.78 43.61 5.24
C ASN A 796 14.79 43.67 4.09
N HIS A 797 14.34 44.12 2.90
CA HIS A 797 15.18 44.24 1.71
C HIS A 797 15.09 45.61 1.03
N GLU A 798 16.13 45.93 0.24
CA GLU A 798 16.31 47.24 -0.45
C GLU A 798 15.19 47.62 -1.43
N PHE A 799 14.41 46.63 -1.90
CA PHE A 799 13.35 46.81 -2.90
C PHE A 799 11.93 47.02 -2.33
N LYS A 800 11.70 46.87 -1.02
CA LYS A 800 10.36 46.76 -0.40
C LYS A 800 9.44 47.95 -0.68
N ASP A 801 10.03 49.14 -0.86
CA ASP A 801 9.33 50.41 -1.04
C ASP A 801 9.64 51.08 -2.40
N GLN A 802 10.31 50.38 -3.33
CA GLN A 802 10.63 50.95 -4.64
C GLN A 802 9.42 51.01 -5.58
N HIS A 803 9.40 51.98 -6.50
CA HIS A 803 8.31 52.13 -7.45
C HIS A 803 8.33 50.99 -8.48
N GLU A 804 7.16 50.63 -9.02
CA GLU A 804 7.03 49.48 -9.93
C GLU A 804 7.90 49.60 -11.19
N ILE A 805 8.00 50.81 -11.73
CA ILE A 805 8.79 51.10 -12.93
C ILE A 805 10.27 50.78 -12.67
N ASP A 806 10.81 51.19 -11.52
CA ASP A 806 12.20 50.96 -11.15
C ASP A 806 12.51 49.46 -11.00
N LEU A 807 11.56 48.68 -10.47
CA LEU A 807 11.69 47.22 -10.36
C LEU A 807 11.72 46.55 -11.74
N ARG A 808 10.84 46.97 -12.65
CA ARG A 808 10.79 46.45 -14.02
C ARG A 808 12.07 46.82 -14.80
N ASP A 809 12.52 48.07 -14.65
CA ASP A 809 13.73 48.56 -15.28
C ASP A 809 14.97 47.83 -14.74
N PHE A 810 15.06 47.60 -13.43
CA PHE A 810 16.13 46.80 -12.84
C PHE A 810 16.17 45.39 -13.44
N ILE A 811 15.02 44.69 -13.49
CA ILE A 811 14.92 43.32 -14.02
C ILE A 811 15.22 43.24 -15.52
N CYS A 812 14.85 44.26 -16.30
CA CYS A 812 15.04 44.24 -17.75
C CYS A 812 16.43 44.70 -18.19
N ASN A 813 17.07 45.60 -17.42
CA ASN A 813 18.31 46.26 -17.83
C ASN A 813 19.56 45.73 -17.10
N THR A 814 19.40 44.91 -16.07
CA THR A 814 20.52 44.29 -15.35
C THR A 814 20.69 42.84 -15.79
N ASP A 815 21.92 42.44 -16.12
CA ASP A 815 22.20 41.03 -16.39
C ASP A 815 22.11 40.20 -15.11
N VAL A 816 21.49 39.02 -15.24
CA VAL A 816 21.45 38.02 -14.17
C VAL A 816 22.80 37.30 -14.13
N ALA A 817 23.72 37.85 -13.33
CA ALA A 817 25.00 37.25 -12.99
C ALA A 817 24.93 36.61 -11.61
N ILE A 818 25.91 35.74 -11.29
CA ILE A 818 25.98 34.99 -10.03
C ILE A 818 25.83 35.90 -8.79
N GLY A 819 26.44 37.10 -8.83
CA GLY A 819 26.36 38.07 -7.73
C GLY A 819 25.09 38.94 -7.68
N SER A 820 24.27 38.98 -8.75
CA SER A 820 23.03 39.79 -8.81
C SER A 820 21.74 38.95 -8.67
N LEU A 821 21.87 37.63 -8.55
CA LEU A 821 20.74 36.69 -8.49
C LEU A 821 19.78 36.94 -7.31
N LYS A 822 20.34 37.22 -6.11
CA LYS A 822 19.55 37.57 -4.92
C LYS A 822 18.75 38.85 -5.13
N LYS A 823 19.35 39.88 -5.72
CA LYS A 823 18.69 41.17 -6.00
C LYS A 823 17.54 41.00 -7.00
N HIS A 824 17.77 40.26 -8.09
CA HIS A 824 16.71 39.93 -9.06
C HIS A 824 15.55 39.16 -8.41
N THR A 825 15.87 38.23 -7.50
CA THR A 825 14.85 37.47 -6.77
C THR A 825 13.99 38.37 -5.88
N LEU A 826 14.61 39.28 -5.13
CA LEU A 826 13.91 40.23 -4.25
C LEU A 826 13.07 41.26 -5.04
N ALA A 827 13.60 41.80 -6.14
CA ALA A 827 12.85 42.70 -7.02
C ALA A 827 11.63 42.00 -7.65
N THR A 828 11.81 40.75 -8.10
CA THR A 828 10.72 39.95 -8.68
C THR A 828 9.68 39.56 -7.63
N TYR A 829 10.11 39.28 -6.39
CA TYR A 829 9.22 39.01 -5.27
C TYR A 829 8.32 40.22 -4.96
N GLU A 830 8.86 41.43 -5.02
CA GLU A 830 8.06 42.64 -4.80
C GLU A 830 6.98 42.82 -5.89
N LEU A 831 7.29 42.52 -7.15
CA LEU A 831 6.28 42.47 -8.22
C LEU A 831 5.25 41.36 -8.01
N TYR A 832 5.69 40.17 -7.58
CA TYR A 832 4.79 39.06 -7.22
C TYR A 832 3.82 39.46 -6.10
N ARG A 833 4.31 40.13 -5.05
CA ARG A 833 3.49 40.57 -3.91
C ARG A 833 2.39 41.54 -4.34
N ARG A 834 2.66 42.39 -5.35
CA ARG A 834 1.72 43.38 -5.87
C ARG A 834 0.68 42.79 -6.83
N GLY A 835 1.09 41.85 -7.67
CA GLY A 835 0.33 41.46 -8.84
C GLY A 835 0.18 39.96 -9.11
N GLY A 836 0.77 39.11 -8.28
CA GLY A 836 0.80 37.66 -8.44
C GLY A 836 1.68 37.17 -9.59
N LEU A 837 1.54 35.88 -9.93
CA LEU A 837 2.35 35.21 -10.96
C LEU A 837 2.10 35.72 -12.38
N ASP A 838 0.90 36.22 -12.64
CA ASP A 838 0.50 36.68 -13.98
C ASP A 838 0.82 38.16 -14.24
N TRP A 839 1.41 38.85 -13.25
CA TRP A 839 1.83 40.24 -13.41
C TRP A 839 2.87 40.38 -14.52
N MET A 840 2.70 41.41 -15.36
CA MET A 840 3.53 41.63 -16.54
C MET A 840 4.78 42.43 -16.17
N ILE A 841 5.95 41.94 -16.55
CA ILE A 841 7.23 42.68 -16.44
C ILE A 841 7.45 43.49 -17.72
N ARG A 842 7.26 42.83 -18.87
CA ARG A 842 7.27 43.42 -20.23
C ARG A 842 6.30 42.65 -21.12
N GLU A 843 6.12 43.10 -22.36
CA GLU A 843 5.25 42.41 -23.33
C GLU A 843 5.58 40.91 -23.42
N ASN A 844 4.57 40.06 -23.26
CA ASN A 844 4.66 38.60 -23.27
C ASN A 844 5.64 37.99 -22.25
N TYR A 845 6.00 38.70 -21.18
CA TYR A 845 6.92 38.21 -20.16
C TYR A 845 6.39 38.52 -18.75
N ARG A 846 5.89 37.49 -18.08
CA ARG A 846 5.27 37.58 -16.75
C ARG A 846 6.26 37.29 -15.64
N VAL A 847 5.90 37.68 -14.41
CA VAL A 847 6.60 37.30 -13.18
C VAL A 847 6.86 35.79 -13.13
N LYS A 848 5.86 34.96 -13.49
CA LYS A 848 6.02 33.51 -13.60
C LYS A 848 7.18 33.09 -14.52
N ASN A 849 7.33 33.74 -15.68
CA ASN A 849 8.40 33.43 -16.63
C ASN A 849 9.77 33.81 -16.06
N HIS A 850 9.86 34.97 -15.41
CA HIS A 850 11.12 35.41 -14.80
C HIS A 850 11.50 34.57 -13.59
N LEU A 851 10.56 34.17 -12.74
CA LEU A 851 10.80 33.22 -11.65
C LEU A 851 11.28 31.86 -12.19
N GLN A 852 10.67 31.33 -13.25
CA GLN A 852 11.14 30.10 -13.89
C GLN A 852 12.57 30.22 -14.44
N PHE A 853 12.92 31.38 -15.01
CA PHE A 853 14.27 31.70 -15.45
C PHE A 853 15.24 31.74 -14.27
N LEU A 854 14.94 32.50 -13.21
CA LEU A 854 15.76 32.61 -12.00
C LEU A 854 15.99 31.25 -11.34
N MET A 855 14.97 30.39 -11.28
CA MET A 855 15.09 29.03 -10.72
C MET A 855 16.14 28.20 -11.48
N LYS A 856 16.17 28.32 -12.81
CA LYS A 856 17.13 27.60 -13.68
C LYS A 856 18.56 28.14 -13.52
N GLU A 857 18.73 29.45 -13.47
CA GLU A 857 20.03 30.08 -13.24
C GLU A 857 20.56 29.75 -11.84
N ALA A 858 19.70 29.83 -10.82
CA ALA A 858 20.03 29.48 -9.45
C ALA A 858 20.43 28.01 -9.30
N SER A 859 19.73 27.10 -9.99
CA SER A 859 20.08 25.67 -10.06
C SER A 859 21.46 25.44 -10.67
N THR A 860 21.81 26.21 -11.70
CA THR A 860 23.13 26.13 -12.35
C THR A 860 24.25 26.58 -11.41
N CYS A 861 23.97 27.54 -10.53
CA CYS A 861 24.92 28.08 -9.55
C CYS A 861 24.83 27.43 -8.16
N GLN A 862 23.93 26.45 -7.97
CA GLN A 862 23.65 25.79 -6.69
C GLN A 862 23.32 26.76 -5.54
N ASN A 863 22.63 27.87 -5.82
CA ASN A 863 22.14 28.79 -4.77
C ASN A 863 20.82 28.28 -4.19
N TRP A 864 20.88 27.49 -3.11
CA TRP A 864 19.74 26.76 -2.56
C TRP A 864 18.66 27.66 -1.95
N ALA A 865 19.04 28.79 -1.35
CA ALA A 865 18.08 29.73 -0.78
C ALA A 865 17.18 30.33 -1.88
N VAL A 866 17.78 30.81 -2.98
CA VAL A 866 17.03 31.31 -4.14
C VAL A 866 16.16 30.21 -4.75
N ILE A 867 16.70 29.01 -4.95
CA ILE A 867 15.95 27.89 -5.54
C ILE A 867 14.72 27.55 -4.70
N ARG A 868 14.87 27.41 -3.37
CA ARG A 868 13.76 27.10 -2.46
C ARG A 868 12.71 28.20 -2.46
N PHE A 869 13.15 29.46 -2.37
CA PHE A 869 12.28 30.62 -2.34
C PHE A 869 11.44 30.72 -3.62
N VAL A 870 12.10 30.68 -4.79
CA VAL A 870 11.44 30.77 -6.10
C VAL A 870 10.55 29.56 -6.36
N SER A 871 10.98 28.34 -6.01
CA SER A 871 10.17 27.13 -6.16
C SER A 871 8.91 27.18 -5.31
N SER A 872 9.01 27.79 -4.13
CA SER A 872 7.87 28.01 -3.26
C SER A 872 6.90 29.02 -3.87
N LEU A 873 7.36 30.17 -4.36
CA LEU A 873 6.52 31.16 -5.06
C LEU A 873 5.83 30.60 -6.30
N LEU A 874 6.48 29.67 -7.00
CA LEU A 874 5.91 28.96 -8.16
C LEU A 874 4.95 27.82 -7.77
N HIS A 875 4.73 27.59 -6.47
CA HIS A 875 3.93 26.51 -5.91
C HIS A 875 4.31 25.11 -6.43
N LYS A 876 5.61 24.83 -6.54
CA LYS A 876 6.13 23.56 -7.06
C LYS A 876 5.89 22.39 -6.09
N MET A 877 5.40 21.27 -6.61
CA MET A 877 5.12 20.05 -5.85
C MET A 877 5.90 18.85 -6.38
N VAL A 878 6.23 17.92 -5.48
CA VAL A 878 6.80 16.61 -5.84
C VAL A 878 5.72 15.53 -5.95
N ASP A 879 5.71 14.78 -7.04
CA ASP A 879 4.74 13.71 -7.32
C ASP A 879 4.75 12.57 -6.27
N SER A 880 5.91 12.31 -5.65
CA SER A 880 6.12 11.22 -4.70
C SER A 880 5.59 11.50 -3.29
N LEU A 881 5.06 12.69 -2.99
CA LEU A 881 4.62 13.05 -1.63
C LEU A 881 3.48 12.16 -1.11
N ALA A 882 2.40 11.98 -1.88
CA ALA A 882 1.28 11.16 -1.43
C ALA A 882 1.67 9.68 -1.18
N PRO A 883 2.45 9.02 -2.06
CA PRO A 883 3.07 7.74 -1.75
C PRO A 883 3.93 7.76 -0.47
N SER A 884 4.77 8.79 -0.28
CA SER A 884 5.65 8.90 0.89
C SER A 884 4.89 9.03 2.20
N VAL A 885 3.80 9.80 2.23
CA VAL A 885 2.88 9.89 3.38
C VAL A 885 2.25 8.52 3.66
N THR A 886 1.69 7.89 2.63
CA THR A 886 1.04 6.58 2.77
C THR A 886 1.98 5.54 3.37
N ASN A 887 3.24 5.55 2.94
CA ASN A 887 4.29 4.66 3.43
C ASN A 887 4.57 4.79 4.93
N LEU A 888 4.43 6.00 5.49
CA LEU A 888 4.56 6.28 6.92
C LEU A 888 3.33 5.81 7.70
N LEU A 889 2.13 6.14 7.20
CA LEU A 889 0.85 5.75 7.82
C LEU A 889 0.70 4.23 7.94
N VAL A 890 1.04 3.51 6.87
CA VAL A 890 0.97 2.05 6.81
C VAL A 890 1.87 1.38 7.87
N ARG A 891 2.99 2.01 8.25
CA ARG A 891 3.87 1.56 9.35
C ARG A 891 3.40 2.00 10.74
N GLY A 892 2.17 2.51 10.84
CA GLY A 892 1.57 2.95 12.09
C GLY A 892 2.13 4.26 12.61
N LYS A 893 2.72 5.09 11.75
CA LYS A 893 3.15 6.45 12.11
C LYS A 893 2.07 7.45 11.74
N ILE A 894 1.88 8.50 12.53
CA ILE A 894 1.07 9.67 12.14
C ILE A 894 2.00 10.81 11.77
N VAL A 895 1.62 11.62 10.79
CA VAL A 895 2.41 12.79 10.37
C VAL A 895 1.59 14.05 10.63
N THR A 896 2.23 15.12 11.11
CA THR A 896 1.62 16.45 11.10
C THR A 896 2.44 17.42 10.27
N ILE A 897 1.74 18.25 9.49
CA ILE A 897 2.34 19.25 8.62
C ILE A 897 1.97 20.63 9.17
N GLY A 898 2.97 21.40 9.54
CA GLY A 898 2.81 22.72 10.16
C GLY A 898 4.16 23.31 10.53
N ILE A 899 4.14 24.53 11.06
CA ILE A 899 5.32 25.25 11.52
C ILE A 899 5.35 25.22 13.05
N PHE A 900 6.56 25.13 13.61
CA PHE A 900 6.75 25.16 15.07
C PHE A 900 6.09 26.39 15.70
N GLY A 901 5.35 26.19 16.79
CA GLY A 901 4.63 27.25 17.51
C GLY A 901 3.26 27.63 16.94
N TYR A 902 2.86 27.08 15.78
CA TYR A 902 1.58 27.36 15.13
C TYR A 902 0.70 26.10 15.01
N GLU A 903 -0.49 26.27 14.46
CA GLU A 903 -1.43 25.17 14.23
C GLU A 903 -0.88 24.17 13.21
N GLU A 904 -0.99 22.87 13.51
CA GLU A 904 -0.53 21.78 12.65
C GLU A 904 -1.71 21.02 12.05
N SER A 905 -1.61 20.67 10.77
CA SER A 905 -2.58 19.78 10.11
C SER A 905 -2.20 18.33 10.36
N VAL A 906 -3.10 17.56 10.98
CA VAL A 906 -2.89 16.12 11.23
C VAL A 906 -3.19 15.33 9.96
N VAL A 907 -2.28 14.42 9.62
CA VAL A 907 -2.42 13.47 8.52
C VAL A 907 -2.48 12.07 9.14
N ASP A 908 -3.70 11.58 9.31
CA ASP A 908 -4.05 10.30 9.93
C ASP A 908 -4.49 9.23 8.91
N LYS A 909 -4.90 9.68 7.72
CA LYS A 909 -5.27 8.84 6.58
C LYS A 909 -4.50 9.26 5.32
N PRO A 910 -4.31 8.34 4.35
CA PRO A 910 -3.66 8.67 3.09
C PRO A 910 -4.40 9.81 2.39
N MET A 911 -3.63 10.79 1.90
CA MET A 911 -4.17 11.99 1.26
C MET A 911 -3.91 12.00 -0.25
N ARG A 912 -4.78 12.69 -0.97
CA ARG A 912 -4.61 13.00 -2.39
C ARG A 912 -3.52 14.07 -2.55
N PRO A 913 -2.79 14.10 -3.68
CA PRO A 913 -1.76 15.13 -3.92
C PRO A 913 -2.28 16.56 -3.76
N ASN A 914 -3.52 16.83 -4.21
CA ASN A 914 -4.13 18.15 -4.10
C ASN A 914 -4.49 18.54 -2.65
N GLU A 915 -4.77 17.57 -1.77
CA GLU A 915 -5.03 17.86 -0.36
C GLU A 915 -3.73 18.23 0.36
N ILE A 916 -2.64 17.52 0.07
CA ILE A 916 -1.30 17.86 0.59
C ILE A 916 -0.87 19.24 0.07
N PHE A 917 -1.11 19.53 -1.21
CA PHE A 917 -0.87 20.84 -1.80
C PHE A 917 -1.57 21.96 -1.02
N LYS A 918 -2.87 21.79 -0.75
CA LYS A 918 -3.66 22.76 0.03
C LYS A 918 -3.11 22.99 1.43
N ILE A 919 -2.56 21.97 2.08
CA ILE A 919 -1.94 22.12 3.41
C ILE A 919 -0.63 22.92 3.32
N LEU A 920 0.29 22.51 2.43
CA LEU A 920 1.62 23.12 2.31
C LEU A 920 1.58 24.59 1.87
N TYR A 921 0.65 24.92 0.97
CA TYR A 921 0.47 26.28 0.45
C TYR A 921 -0.71 27.02 1.09
N SER A 922 -1.18 26.57 2.25
CA SER A 922 -2.15 27.31 3.07
C SER A 922 -1.50 28.47 3.81
N ASP A 923 -2.34 29.38 4.32
CA ASP A 923 -1.92 30.44 5.24
C ASP A 923 -1.22 29.90 6.50
N LYS A 924 -1.52 28.65 6.91
CA LYS A 924 -0.90 27.99 8.08
C LYS A 924 0.57 27.62 7.88
N VAL A 925 1.05 27.50 6.65
CA VAL A 925 2.43 27.13 6.34
C VAL A 925 3.09 28.22 5.51
N PHE A 926 2.64 28.37 4.27
CA PHE A 926 3.20 29.35 3.34
C PHE A 926 3.00 30.79 3.82
N GLY A 927 1.87 31.09 4.48
CA GLY A 927 1.58 32.42 5.03
C GLY A 927 2.53 32.85 6.15
N HIS A 928 3.04 31.91 6.96
CA HIS A 928 4.01 32.21 8.01
C HIS A 928 5.46 32.20 7.50
N SER A 929 5.79 31.32 6.54
CA SER A 929 7.11 31.32 5.92
C SER A 929 7.12 30.69 4.53
N ILE A 930 7.58 31.47 3.55
CA ILE A 930 7.65 31.07 2.15
C ILE A 930 8.52 29.82 1.97
N PHE A 931 9.66 29.69 2.69
CA PHE A 931 10.57 28.55 2.53
C PHE A 931 9.98 27.21 3.01
N HIS A 932 9.13 27.25 4.03
CA HIS A 932 8.72 26.03 4.75
C HIS A 932 7.85 25.12 3.89
N ALA A 933 7.04 25.67 2.96
CA ALA A 933 6.22 24.86 2.07
C ALA A 933 7.04 23.85 1.24
N VAL A 934 8.30 24.17 0.92
CA VAL A 934 9.18 23.33 0.12
C VAL A 934 10.14 22.51 1.01
N LEU A 935 10.67 23.11 2.09
CA LEU A 935 11.49 22.37 3.06
C LEU A 935 10.74 21.21 3.72
N LEU A 936 9.44 21.39 4.04
CA LEU A 936 8.61 20.32 4.58
C LEU A 936 8.40 19.19 3.57
N GLN A 937 8.39 19.48 2.25
CA GLN A 937 8.37 18.45 1.20
C GLN A 937 9.68 17.65 1.19
N GLU A 938 10.84 18.34 1.22
CA GLU A 938 12.16 17.68 1.31
C GLU A 938 12.23 16.75 2.54
N LEU A 939 11.79 17.26 3.70
CA LEU A 939 11.80 16.54 4.96
C LEU A 939 10.91 15.29 4.90
N LEU A 940 9.67 15.44 4.43
CA LEU A 940 8.71 14.34 4.32
C LEU A 940 9.20 13.22 3.38
N LEU A 941 9.83 13.59 2.26
CA LEU A 941 10.44 12.62 1.33
C LEU A 941 11.60 11.88 2.00
N ASN A 942 12.53 12.60 2.64
CA ASN A 942 13.68 12.01 3.31
C ASN A 942 13.29 11.11 4.49
N ILE A 943 12.30 11.52 5.31
CA ILE A 943 11.75 10.70 6.39
C ILE A 943 11.17 9.39 5.84
N SER A 944 10.43 9.46 4.74
CA SER A 944 9.86 8.25 4.12
C SER A 944 10.94 7.32 3.57
N VAL A 945 12.01 7.87 2.98
CA VAL A 945 13.19 7.10 2.55
C VAL A 945 13.85 6.42 3.75
N PHE A 946 14.13 7.17 4.82
CA PHE A 946 14.73 6.62 6.03
C PHE A 946 13.85 5.58 6.73
N MET A 947 12.52 5.70 6.69
CA MET A 947 11.64 4.68 7.25
C MET A 947 11.74 3.35 6.49
N ASN A 948 12.12 3.39 5.21
CA ASN A 948 12.37 2.20 4.40
C ASN A 948 13.78 1.63 4.59
N THR A 949 14.81 2.49 4.69
CA THR A 949 16.22 2.05 4.76
C THR A 949 16.70 1.81 6.19
N PHE A 950 16.25 2.62 7.14
CA PHE A 950 16.67 2.65 8.54
C PHE A 950 15.47 2.77 9.51
N PRO A 951 14.53 1.80 9.52
CA PRO A 951 13.32 1.87 10.35
C PRO A 951 13.62 2.05 11.85
N GLN A 952 14.78 1.58 12.32
CA GLN A 952 15.24 1.71 13.70
C GLN A 952 15.40 3.16 14.17
N LEU A 953 15.62 4.12 13.25
CA LEU A 953 15.72 5.54 13.60
C LEU A 953 14.40 6.09 14.19
N PHE A 954 13.29 5.45 13.84
CA PHE A 954 11.94 5.82 14.26
C PHE A 954 11.39 4.95 15.40
N ASN A 955 12.26 4.17 16.05
CA ASN A 955 11.90 3.45 17.27
C ASN A 955 11.52 4.47 18.34
N GLY A 956 10.34 4.27 18.93
CA GLY A 956 9.80 5.19 19.92
C GLY A 956 9.12 6.44 19.35
N ILE A 957 9.12 6.68 18.04
CA ILE A 957 8.48 7.86 17.44
C ILE A 957 7.15 7.42 16.85
N LEU A 958 6.01 7.73 17.47
CA LEU A 958 4.69 7.40 16.91
C LEU A 958 4.17 8.48 15.96
N LYS A 959 4.24 9.74 16.41
CA LYS A 959 3.76 10.92 15.69
C LYS A 959 4.95 11.77 15.24
N ILE A 960 5.12 11.90 13.93
CA ILE A 960 6.18 12.68 13.28
C ILE A 960 5.63 14.09 13.02
N ARG A 961 5.99 15.04 13.88
CA ARG A 961 5.56 16.44 13.75
C ARG A 961 6.58 17.22 12.93
N LEU A 962 6.32 17.48 11.65
CA LEU A 962 7.35 18.00 10.74
C LEU A 962 7.91 19.37 11.18
N GLY A 963 7.06 20.25 11.73
CA GLY A 963 7.52 21.54 12.28
C GLY A 963 8.51 21.38 13.44
N TRP A 964 8.30 20.39 14.32
CA TRP A 964 9.19 20.09 15.44
C TRP A 964 10.46 19.36 15.02
N VAL A 965 10.37 18.51 13.99
CA VAL A 965 11.56 17.90 13.39
C VAL A 965 12.44 18.99 12.78
N LEU A 966 11.83 19.98 12.11
CA LEU A 966 12.58 21.13 11.57
C LEU A 966 13.25 21.94 12.69
N GLU A 967 12.56 22.13 13.81
CA GLU A 967 13.14 22.79 15.00
C GLU A 967 14.31 21.98 15.59
N ALA A 968 14.18 20.66 15.69
CA ALA A 968 15.26 19.77 16.08
C ALA A 968 16.45 19.83 15.11
N MET A 969 16.21 20.07 13.82
CA MET A 969 17.27 20.29 12.82
C MET A 969 17.97 21.63 12.99
N LYS A 970 17.27 22.70 13.37
CA LYS A 970 17.92 23.98 13.73
C LYS A 970 18.85 23.81 14.93
N LEU A 971 18.34 23.22 16.01
CA LEU A 971 19.15 22.87 17.20
C LEU A 971 20.33 21.97 16.83
N GLY A 972 20.10 20.97 15.99
CA GLY A 972 21.16 20.09 15.49
C GLY A 972 22.24 20.83 14.73
N LEU A 973 21.86 21.79 13.87
CA LEU A 973 22.79 22.62 13.11
C LEU A 973 23.64 23.52 14.04
N GLU A 974 23.03 24.10 15.07
CA GLU A 974 23.71 24.88 16.11
C GLU A 974 24.72 24.02 16.88
N PHE A 975 24.34 22.81 17.30
CA PHE A 975 25.22 21.91 18.06
C PHE A 975 26.44 21.47 17.27
N PHE A 976 26.32 21.34 15.94
CA PHE A 976 27.44 21.00 15.07
C PHE A 976 28.44 22.14 14.87
N ARG A 977 28.04 23.39 15.17
CA ARG A 977 28.71 24.58 14.67
C ARG A 977 28.89 25.64 15.75
N ALA A 978 29.28 25.22 16.95
CA ALA A 978 29.58 26.13 18.06
C ALA A 978 30.61 27.24 17.71
N ASP A 979 31.39 27.09 16.63
CA ASP A 979 32.44 28.02 16.19
C ASP A 979 32.29 28.59 14.74
N ALA A 980 31.13 28.50 14.07
CA ALA A 980 31.00 28.88 12.63
C ALA A 980 30.17 30.16 12.31
N ASP A 981 30.39 30.68 11.10
CA ASP A 981 29.79 31.89 10.49
C ASP A 981 28.23 31.91 10.54
N GLU A 982 27.63 33.00 11.04
CA GLU A 982 26.17 33.17 11.26
C GLU A 982 25.33 33.11 9.96
N THR A 983 25.99 33.09 8.79
CA THR A 983 25.37 33.16 7.46
C THR A 983 24.75 31.84 6.99
N VAL A 984 25.03 30.70 7.65
CA VAL A 984 24.53 29.39 7.22
C VAL A 984 23.25 29.01 7.96
N THR A 985 22.14 28.96 7.23
CA THR A 985 20.83 28.56 7.73
C THR A 985 20.34 27.29 7.02
N LEU A 986 19.24 26.71 7.48
CA LEU A 986 18.60 25.58 6.79
C LEU A 986 18.24 25.90 5.34
N ASN A 987 18.02 27.17 5.00
CA ASN A 987 17.65 27.59 3.65
C ASN A 987 18.84 27.57 2.69
N THR A 988 20.07 27.75 3.18
CA THR A 988 21.28 27.89 2.35
C THR A 988 22.02 26.57 2.13
N ILE A 989 21.81 25.55 2.97
CA ILE A 989 22.47 24.24 2.81
C ILE A 989 21.84 23.36 1.71
N SER A 990 22.61 22.46 1.12
CA SER A 990 22.13 21.62 0.00
C SER A 990 21.04 20.61 0.45
N PRO A 991 20.17 20.12 -0.46
CA PRO A 991 19.23 19.03 -0.16
C PRO A 991 19.89 17.78 0.41
N ASN A 992 21.09 17.43 -0.03
CA ASN A 992 21.87 16.34 0.57
C ASN A 992 22.29 16.66 2.00
N ASP A 993 22.74 17.88 2.30
CA ASP A 993 23.09 18.28 3.66
C ASP A 993 21.87 18.28 4.59
N ILE A 994 20.68 18.68 4.10
CA ILE A 994 19.40 18.54 4.81
C ILE A 994 19.15 17.07 5.17
N LYS A 995 19.33 16.15 4.22
CA LYS A 995 19.19 14.70 4.43
C LYS A 995 20.18 14.19 5.49
N GLN A 996 21.44 14.61 5.44
CA GLN A 996 22.48 14.20 6.41
C GLN A 996 22.20 14.77 7.81
N LEU A 997 21.80 16.03 7.91
CA LEU A 997 21.42 16.67 9.17
C LEU A 997 20.20 15.97 9.80
N LEU A 998 19.20 15.62 8.99
CA LEU A 998 18.05 14.83 9.45
C LEU A 998 18.49 13.47 10.00
N TYR A 999 19.38 12.76 9.29
CA TYR A 999 19.90 11.47 9.76
C TYR A 999 20.58 11.61 11.13
N TYR A 1000 21.40 12.66 11.32
CA TYR A 1000 22.00 12.96 12.62
C TYR A 1000 20.95 13.18 13.71
N VAL A 1001 19.97 14.05 13.46
CA VAL A 1001 18.90 14.38 14.43
C VAL A 1001 18.14 13.12 14.85
N LEU A 1002 17.84 12.23 13.91
CA LEU A 1002 17.12 10.98 14.18
C LEU A 1002 17.97 9.90 14.88
N THR A 1003 19.30 10.01 14.90
CA THR A 1003 20.19 9.00 15.48
C THR A 1003 20.30 9.15 17.00
N THR A 1004 20.22 8.06 17.77
CA THR A 1004 20.28 8.05 19.24
C THR A 1004 21.66 7.76 19.82
N ASN A 1005 22.51 7.02 19.11
CA ASN A 1005 23.87 6.65 19.53
C ASN A 1005 24.91 7.36 18.67
N VAL A 1006 25.43 8.49 19.17
CA VAL A 1006 26.37 9.36 18.44
C VAL A 1006 27.78 8.74 18.29
N GLN A 1007 28.09 7.67 19.04
CA GLN A 1007 29.40 7.00 19.01
C GLN A 1007 29.80 6.38 17.65
N GLN A 1008 28.94 6.41 16.62
CA GLN A 1008 29.22 5.86 15.29
C GLN A 1008 28.83 6.79 14.12
N SER A 1009 28.44 8.04 14.37
CA SER A 1009 28.08 8.96 13.29
C SER A 1009 29.25 9.87 12.95
N THR A 1010 29.70 9.83 11.69
CA THR A 1010 30.59 10.81 11.07
C THR A 1010 29.73 11.69 10.16
N LEU A 1011 29.70 13.00 10.40
CA LEU A 1011 29.11 13.97 9.47
C LEU A 1011 30.27 14.80 8.92
N GLN A 1012 30.44 14.83 7.59
CA GLN A 1012 31.55 15.56 6.94
C GLN A 1012 32.97 15.16 7.41
N GLY A 1013 33.14 13.94 7.93
CA GLY A 1013 34.46 13.44 8.36
C GLY A 1013 34.95 13.92 9.73
N ALA A 1014 34.10 14.58 10.52
CA ALA A 1014 34.39 14.94 11.91
C ALA A 1014 33.79 13.92 12.90
N ASP A 1015 34.55 13.56 13.93
CA ASP A 1015 34.06 12.79 15.08
C ASP A 1015 33.07 13.66 15.86
N ILE A 1016 31.86 13.13 16.10
CA ILE A 1016 30.81 13.88 16.79
C ILE A 1016 30.89 13.57 18.29
N GLU A 1017 31.00 14.62 19.11
CA GLU A 1017 30.98 14.47 20.56
C GLU A 1017 29.65 13.89 21.06
N PRO A 1018 29.66 13.09 22.15
CA PRO A 1018 28.43 12.61 22.77
C PRO A 1018 27.54 13.79 23.22
N ARG A 1019 26.26 13.74 22.86
CA ARG A 1019 25.28 14.76 23.29
C ARG A 1019 25.21 14.84 24.81
N SER A 1020 25.15 16.06 25.34
CA SER A 1020 24.81 16.29 26.75
C SER A 1020 23.39 15.80 27.06
N SER A 1021 23.08 15.59 28.35
CA SER A 1021 21.73 15.18 28.78
C SER A 1021 20.67 16.18 28.31
N LEU A 1022 20.97 17.48 28.38
CA LEU A 1022 20.08 18.54 27.89
C LEU A 1022 19.84 18.43 26.39
N GLN A 1023 20.91 18.33 25.58
CA GLN A 1023 20.80 18.21 24.13
C GLN A 1023 19.99 16.97 23.73
N LYS A 1024 20.20 15.84 24.44
CA LYS A 1024 19.45 14.61 24.21
C LYS A 1024 17.95 14.80 24.52
N ARG A 1025 17.61 15.41 25.66
CA ARG A 1025 16.21 15.69 26.03
C ARG A 1025 15.54 16.66 25.06
N GLN A 1026 16.25 17.70 24.62
CA GLN A 1026 15.72 18.64 23.63
C GLN A 1026 15.44 17.96 22.29
N MET A 1027 16.35 17.11 21.81
CA MET A 1027 16.16 16.37 20.56
C MET A 1027 15.07 15.30 20.66
N ASP A 1028 15.14 14.41 21.63
CA ASP A 1028 14.17 13.32 21.79
C ASP A 1028 12.76 13.87 22.10
N GLY A 1029 12.68 14.96 22.85
CA GLY A 1029 11.45 15.69 23.12
C GLY A 1029 10.84 16.28 21.86
N ALA A 1030 11.63 16.97 21.03
CA ALA A 1030 11.16 17.57 19.78
C ALA A 1030 10.72 16.49 18.77
N LEU A 1031 11.44 15.36 18.73
CA LEU A 1031 11.08 14.20 17.92
C LEU A 1031 9.90 13.40 18.46
N SER A 1032 9.37 13.73 19.64
CA SER A 1032 8.32 12.96 20.31
C SER A 1032 8.70 11.50 20.52
N ARG A 1033 9.99 11.23 20.82
CA ARG A 1033 10.53 9.89 21.00
C ARG A 1033 10.26 9.38 22.42
N VAL A 1034 9.71 8.17 22.52
CA VAL A 1034 9.46 7.47 23.80
C VAL A 1034 10.17 6.11 23.86
N PRO A 1035 10.39 5.54 25.05
CA PRO A 1035 10.92 4.18 25.21
C PRO A 1035 10.04 3.10 24.57
N THR A 1036 10.61 1.91 24.36
CA THR A 1036 9.85 0.73 23.90
C THR A 1036 8.80 0.33 24.92
N ASN A 1037 7.59 -0.03 24.45
CA ASN A 1037 6.43 -0.39 25.27
C ASN A 1037 5.90 0.74 26.17
N PHE A 1038 6.35 1.98 25.97
CA PHE A 1038 5.89 3.13 26.75
C PHE A 1038 4.37 3.24 26.84
N TYR A 1039 3.65 3.09 25.72
CA TYR A 1039 2.17 3.17 25.76
C TYR A 1039 1.55 2.02 26.56
N GLU A 1040 2.09 0.80 26.48
CA GLU A 1040 1.63 -0.34 27.31
C GLU A 1040 1.88 -0.05 28.80
N HIS A 1041 3.01 0.58 29.13
CA HIS A 1041 3.30 1.02 30.49
C HIS A 1041 2.29 2.07 30.98
N VAL A 1042 1.95 3.07 30.15
CA VAL A 1042 0.93 4.07 30.48
C VAL A 1042 -0.46 3.42 30.63
N TRP A 1043 -0.79 2.40 29.83
CA TRP A 1043 -2.01 1.61 30.01
C TRP A 1043 -2.04 0.94 31.39
N SER A 1044 -0.97 0.26 31.79
CA SER A 1044 -0.87 -0.35 33.12
C SER A 1044 -0.96 0.67 34.26
N ILE A 1045 -0.42 1.88 34.08
CA ILE A 1045 -0.61 2.98 35.04
C ILE A 1045 -2.08 3.41 35.09
N LEU A 1046 -2.74 3.52 33.92
CA LEU A 1046 -4.14 3.90 33.82
C LEU A 1046 -5.07 2.89 34.52
N GLU A 1047 -4.78 1.59 34.41
CA GLU A 1047 -5.49 0.52 35.13
C GLU A 1047 -5.43 0.68 36.67
N ARG A 1048 -4.38 1.32 37.19
CA ARG A 1048 -4.15 1.52 38.64
C ARG A 1048 -4.41 2.95 39.13
N THR A 1049 -5.04 3.77 38.30
CA THR A 1049 -5.41 5.16 38.61
C THR A 1049 -6.91 5.33 38.35
N PRO A 1050 -7.81 4.95 39.28
CA PRO A 1050 -9.27 5.00 39.07
C PRO A 1050 -9.80 6.38 38.69
N LYS A 1051 -9.17 7.45 39.17
CA LYS A 1051 -9.53 8.84 38.82
C LYS A 1051 -8.81 9.38 37.59
N GLY A 1052 -7.97 8.59 36.92
CA GLY A 1052 -7.25 8.96 35.70
C GLY A 1052 -5.89 9.63 35.92
N ILE A 1053 -5.29 10.03 34.81
CA ILE A 1053 -3.96 10.66 34.72
C ILE A 1053 -4.14 12.09 34.25
N LYS A 1054 -3.47 13.05 34.90
CA LYS A 1054 -3.56 14.47 34.58
C LYS A 1054 -2.20 15.01 34.11
N LEU A 1055 -2.20 15.68 32.95
CA LEU A 1055 -1.04 16.37 32.37
C LEU A 1055 -1.52 17.64 31.65
N CYS A 1056 -0.82 18.77 31.84
CA CYS A 1056 -1.15 20.08 31.27
C CYS A 1056 -2.63 20.47 31.50
N ASN A 1057 -3.16 20.22 32.70
CA ASN A 1057 -4.57 20.41 33.08
C ASN A 1057 -5.60 19.56 32.30
N ILE A 1058 -5.19 18.58 31.51
CA ILE A 1058 -6.10 17.62 30.87
C ILE A 1058 -6.09 16.33 31.65
N LEU A 1059 -7.29 15.82 31.92
CA LEU A 1059 -7.48 14.53 32.53
C LEU A 1059 -7.70 13.49 31.43
N LEU A 1060 -6.84 12.47 31.39
CA LEU A 1060 -7.12 11.20 30.74
C LEU A 1060 -7.87 10.32 31.75
N PRO A 1061 -9.20 10.15 31.62
CA PRO A 1061 -9.95 9.37 32.58
C PRO A 1061 -9.71 7.88 32.35
N GLN A 1062 -9.75 7.08 33.43
CA GLN A 1062 -9.65 5.63 33.32
C GLN A 1062 -10.83 5.05 32.51
N GLN A 1063 -12.05 5.45 32.87
CA GLN A 1063 -13.26 5.17 32.09
C GLN A 1063 -13.74 6.47 31.42
N PRO A 1064 -14.13 6.46 30.13
CA PRO A 1064 -14.36 5.28 29.30
C PRO A 1064 -13.13 4.79 28.51
N THR A 1065 -11.93 5.32 28.75
CA THR A 1065 -10.73 4.94 27.96
C THR A 1065 -10.48 3.43 27.93
N LEU A 1066 -10.52 2.75 29.08
CA LEU A 1066 -10.36 1.29 29.16
C LEU A 1066 -11.58 0.51 28.63
N SER A 1067 -12.75 1.14 28.51
CA SER A 1067 -13.92 0.52 27.88
C SER A 1067 -13.88 0.60 26.36
N ASP A 1068 -13.45 1.73 25.83
CA ASP A 1068 -13.47 2.01 24.39
C ASP A 1068 -12.29 1.38 23.68
N MET A 1069 -11.16 1.25 24.37
CA MET A 1069 -9.90 0.91 23.74
C MET A 1069 -9.34 -0.43 24.22
N THR A 1070 -8.25 -0.85 23.59
CA THR A 1070 -7.44 -2.01 24.00
C THR A 1070 -5.98 -1.58 24.15
N ASP A 1071 -5.22 -2.30 24.97
CA ASP A 1071 -3.80 -2.07 25.25
C ASP A 1071 -2.90 -2.10 23.99
N TYR A 1072 -3.28 -2.86 22.96
CA TYR A 1072 -2.49 -3.03 21.72
C TYR A 1072 -2.97 -2.24 20.50
N GLU A 1073 -3.98 -1.38 20.64
CA GLU A 1073 -4.49 -0.60 19.49
C GLU A 1073 -3.82 0.76 19.36
N LEU A 1074 -3.63 1.20 18.11
CA LEU A 1074 -2.96 2.46 17.80
C LEU A 1074 -3.68 3.66 18.41
N ASN A 1075 -5.01 3.62 18.50
CA ASN A 1075 -5.83 4.74 18.99
C ASN A 1075 -5.55 5.11 20.45
N PHE A 1076 -5.29 4.14 21.32
CA PHE A 1076 -4.88 4.44 22.70
C PHE A 1076 -3.53 5.17 22.72
N SER A 1077 -2.54 4.66 21.99
CA SER A 1077 -1.23 5.31 21.87
C SER A 1077 -1.34 6.73 21.32
N LEU A 1078 -2.25 6.97 20.36
CA LEU A 1078 -2.51 8.31 19.82
C LEU A 1078 -3.13 9.26 20.84
N LYS A 1079 -4.00 8.77 21.73
CA LYS A 1079 -4.59 9.57 22.81
C LYS A 1079 -3.53 10.02 23.83
N ILE A 1080 -2.57 9.15 24.14
CA ILE A 1080 -1.40 9.52 24.97
C ILE A 1080 -0.52 10.53 24.24
N GLU A 1081 -0.26 10.34 22.95
CA GLU A 1081 0.51 11.30 22.16
C GLU A 1081 -0.15 12.67 22.06
N GLU A 1082 -1.48 12.73 21.94
CA GLU A 1082 -2.22 13.99 21.95
C GLU A 1082 -2.00 14.74 23.28
N MET A 1083 -2.07 14.02 24.40
CA MET A 1083 -1.81 14.59 25.73
C MET A 1083 -0.36 15.11 25.85
N LEU A 1084 0.62 14.32 25.42
CA LEU A 1084 2.03 14.72 25.43
C LEU A 1084 2.33 15.88 24.46
N SER A 1085 1.58 15.99 23.34
CA SER A 1085 1.84 16.97 22.28
C SER A 1085 1.58 18.43 22.69
N ARG A 1086 0.90 18.64 23.82
CA ARG A 1086 0.62 19.95 24.39
C ARG A 1086 1.78 20.50 25.22
N VAL A 1087 2.74 19.66 25.60
CA VAL A 1087 3.97 20.10 26.24
C VAL A 1087 4.82 20.86 25.23
N PHE A 1088 5.00 22.16 25.45
CA PHE A 1088 5.72 23.04 24.51
C PHE A 1088 7.24 22.92 24.62
N ASP A 1089 7.79 22.74 25.82
CA ASP A 1089 9.23 22.57 25.99
C ASP A 1089 9.65 21.12 25.68
N PRO A 1090 10.49 20.89 24.64
CA PRO A 1090 11.02 19.57 24.34
C PRO A 1090 11.70 18.88 25.55
N ALA A 1091 12.49 19.61 26.33
CA ALA A 1091 13.22 19.02 27.45
C ALA A 1091 12.28 18.58 28.57
N TYR A 1092 11.27 19.39 28.89
CA TYR A 1092 10.22 19.05 29.85
C TYR A 1092 9.40 17.84 29.39
N ARG A 1093 9.08 17.74 28.09
CA ARG A 1093 8.37 16.58 27.54
C ARG A 1093 9.11 15.27 27.80
N CYS A 1094 10.44 15.26 27.66
CA CYS A 1094 11.23 14.09 28.02
C CYS A 1094 11.15 13.74 29.51
N LEU A 1095 11.15 14.73 30.42
CA LEU A 1095 10.95 14.46 31.85
C LEU A 1095 9.60 13.82 32.16
N VAL A 1096 8.54 14.22 31.46
CA VAL A 1096 7.21 13.60 31.58
C VAL A 1096 7.28 12.11 31.22
N VAL A 1097 7.96 11.77 30.13
CA VAL A 1097 8.16 10.39 29.71
C VAL A 1097 9.00 9.61 30.73
N GLU A 1098 10.09 10.19 31.23
CA GLU A 1098 10.92 9.60 32.30
C GLU A 1098 10.12 9.36 33.59
N MET A 1099 9.22 10.29 33.95
CA MET A 1099 8.34 10.17 35.12
C MET A 1099 7.36 9.01 34.98
N PHE A 1100 6.71 8.85 33.82
CA PHE A 1100 5.83 7.70 33.56
C PHE A 1100 6.57 6.37 33.68
N GLU A 1101 7.79 6.27 33.14
CA GLU A 1101 8.60 5.07 33.27
C GLU A 1101 8.98 4.78 34.72
N ALA A 1102 9.37 5.80 35.49
CA ALA A 1102 9.66 5.65 36.92
C ALA A 1102 8.44 5.13 37.70
N ILE A 1103 7.24 5.66 37.42
CA ILE A 1103 5.98 5.21 38.02
C ILE A 1103 5.67 3.77 37.63
N ASN A 1104 5.78 3.43 36.33
CA ASN A 1104 5.53 2.08 35.85
C ASN A 1104 6.45 1.05 36.54
N VAL A 1105 7.76 1.33 36.63
CA VAL A 1105 8.71 0.44 37.31
C VAL A 1105 8.34 0.25 38.78
N LEU A 1106 7.93 1.32 39.47
CA LEU A 1106 7.50 1.25 40.87
C LEU A 1106 6.22 0.42 41.04
N LEU A 1107 5.22 0.61 40.18
CA LEU A 1107 3.97 -0.16 40.19
C LEU A 1107 4.22 -1.63 39.83
N GLN A 1108 5.04 -1.94 38.83
CA GLN A 1108 5.35 -3.32 38.46
C GLN A 1108 6.02 -4.09 39.60
N ARG A 1109 6.87 -3.44 40.39
CA ARG A 1109 7.51 -4.03 41.57
C ARG A 1109 6.57 -4.19 42.76
N ASN A 1110 5.51 -3.39 42.84
CA ASN A 1110 4.56 -3.37 43.95
C ASN A 1110 3.11 -3.44 43.41
N PRO A 1111 2.62 -4.64 43.02
CA PRO A 1111 1.29 -4.84 42.42
C PRO A 1111 0.11 -4.34 43.26
N GLU A 1112 0.28 -4.27 44.57
CA GLU A 1112 -0.70 -3.83 45.56
C GLU A 1112 -0.93 -2.30 45.57
N LEU A 1113 -0.03 -1.52 44.99
CA LEU A 1113 -0.13 -0.06 44.99
C LEU A 1113 -1.09 0.44 43.90
N CYS A 1114 -1.99 1.34 44.30
CA CYS A 1114 -2.92 2.06 43.42
C CYS A 1114 -3.01 3.53 43.84
N PHE A 1115 -3.24 4.43 42.88
CA PHE A 1115 -3.40 5.86 43.16
C PHE A 1115 -4.86 6.18 43.47
N ILE A 1116 -5.15 6.77 44.64
CA ILE A 1116 -6.53 7.11 45.06
C ILE A 1116 -7.00 8.42 44.42
N GLN A 1117 -6.08 9.35 44.16
CA GLN A 1117 -6.33 10.64 43.53
C GLN A 1117 -5.89 10.62 42.06
N PRO A 1118 -6.32 11.58 41.22
CA PRO A 1118 -5.80 11.69 39.86
C PRO A 1118 -4.28 11.86 39.90
N LEU A 1119 -3.57 11.11 39.05
CA LEU A 1119 -2.12 11.19 38.97
C LEU A 1119 -1.72 12.47 38.24
N ASP A 1120 -1.38 13.53 38.98
CA ASP A 1120 -0.93 14.82 38.43
C ASP A 1120 0.58 14.79 38.16
N VAL A 1121 0.95 14.60 36.89
CA VAL A 1121 2.34 14.43 36.48
C VAL A 1121 3.13 15.74 36.56
N ASP A 1122 2.51 16.87 36.24
CA ASP A 1122 3.16 18.18 36.33
C ASP A 1122 3.54 18.51 37.77
N TYR A 1123 2.64 18.21 38.73
CA TYR A 1123 2.90 18.37 40.15
C TYR A 1123 4.13 17.56 40.60
N LEU A 1124 4.22 16.28 40.22
CA LEU A 1124 5.32 15.41 40.62
C LEU A 1124 6.68 15.90 40.08
N ILE A 1125 6.73 16.37 38.83
CA ILE A 1125 7.97 16.90 38.25
C ILE A 1125 8.38 18.19 38.96
N ASN A 1126 7.44 19.10 39.20
CA ASN A 1126 7.72 20.37 39.86
C ASN A 1126 8.22 20.17 41.29
N GLU A 1127 7.68 19.21 42.04
CA GLU A 1127 8.19 18.84 43.36
C GLU A 1127 9.59 18.21 43.27
N ALA A 1128 9.88 17.40 42.25
CA ALA A 1128 11.21 16.83 42.06
C ALA A 1128 12.27 17.91 41.78
N VAL A 1129 11.93 18.90 40.95
CA VAL A 1129 12.79 20.07 40.67
C VAL A 1129 12.99 20.92 41.93
N LYS A 1130 11.95 21.14 42.74
CA LYS A 1130 12.06 21.84 44.04
C LYS A 1130 12.98 21.11 45.01
N LEU A 1131 12.87 19.78 45.12
CA LEU A 1131 13.76 18.97 45.95
C LEU A 1131 15.22 19.10 45.49
N PHE A 1132 15.46 19.08 44.17
CA PHE A 1132 16.79 19.31 43.61
C PHE A 1132 17.31 20.71 43.94
N GLN A 1133 16.48 21.75 43.79
CA GLN A 1133 16.84 23.13 44.09
C GLN A 1133 17.24 23.31 45.57
N GLN A 1134 16.47 22.72 46.49
CA GLN A 1134 16.75 22.76 47.93
C GLN A 1134 18.09 22.10 48.29
N GLN A 1135 18.52 21.08 47.55
CA GLN A 1135 19.77 20.37 47.80
C GLN A 1135 20.99 21.04 47.15
N ASN A 1136 20.82 21.71 46.01
CA ASN A 1136 21.95 22.17 45.17
C ASN A 1136 22.02 23.70 44.98
N ASN A 1137 21.11 24.50 45.57
CA ASN A 1137 21.10 25.97 45.48
C ASN A 1137 21.21 26.51 44.04
N SER A 1138 20.50 25.91 43.09
CA SER A 1138 20.52 26.31 41.67
C SER A 1138 19.75 27.62 41.41
N VAL A 1139 20.32 28.47 40.54
CA VAL A 1139 19.74 29.75 40.08
C VAL A 1139 18.67 29.54 39.01
N ASP A 1140 18.89 28.60 38.09
CA ASP A 1140 17.90 28.14 37.11
C ASP A 1140 17.67 26.62 37.32
N PRO A 1141 16.79 26.26 38.28
CA PRO A 1141 16.65 24.89 38.72
C PRO A 1141 16.14 23.97 37.59
N TYR A 1142 15.42 24.50 36.60
CA TYR A 1142 14.95 23.71 35.47
C TYR A 1142 16.08 23.38 34.50
N LYS A 1143 16.86 24.38 34.06
CA LYS A 1143 17.96 24.16 33.13
C LYS A 1143 19.01 23.22 33.69
N ASP A 1144 19.36 23.38 34.96
CA ASP A 1144 20.33 22.50 35.63
C ASP A 1144 19.76 21.08 35.80
N PHE A 1145 18.48 20.95 36.16
CA PHE A 1145 17.81 19.65 36.26
C PHE A 1145 17.71 18.93 34.91
N TYR A 1146 17.46 19.69 33.82
CA TYR A 1146 17.48 19.16 32.45
C TYR A 1146 18.85 18.63 32.03
N ASN A 1147 19.94 19.10 32.64
CA ASN A 1147 21.28 18.63 32.35
C ASN A 1147 21.70 17.41 33.19
N LEU A 1148 20.92 17.02 34.21
CA LEU A 1148 21.20 15.83 35.02
C LEU A 1148 21.12 14.53 34.20
N PRO A 1149 22.00 13.55 34.47
CA PRO A 1149 21.92 12.24 33.84
C PRO A 1149 20.68 11.45 34.32
N ILE A 1150 20.25 10.49 33.49
CA ILE A 1150 19.17 9.55 33.82
C ILE A 1150 19.75 8.43 34.71
N SER A 1151 19.98 8.72 35.98
CA SER A 1151 20.50 7.78 36.98
C SER A 1151 19.74 7.85 38.30
N LEU A 1152 19.70 6.72 39.01
CA LEU A 1152 19.05 6.62 40.33
C LEU A 1152 19.83 7.39 41.40
N VAL A 1153 21.17 7.34 41.33
CA VAL A 1153 22.07 8.08 42.22
C VAL A 1153 22.57 9.33 41.49
N GLY A 1154 22.35 10.50 42.09
CA GLY A 1154 22.84 11.79 41.58
C GLY A 1154 22.22 12.24 40.24
N GLY A 1155 21.16 11.58 39.78
CA GLY A 1155 20.47 11.89 38.52
C GLY A 1155 18.99 12.23 38.71
N SER A 1156 18.32 12.61 37.62
CA SER A 1156 16.90 13.03 37.66
C SER A 1156 15.97 11.95 38.24
N THR A 1157 16.23 10.68 37.93
CA THR A 1157 15.38 9.55 38.33
C THR A 1157 15.32 9.36 39.85
N GLY A 1158 16.42 9.62 40.57
CA GLY A 1158 16.44 9.53 42.03
C GLY A 1158 15.46 10.51 42.68
N TYR A 1159 15.49 11.77 42.25
CA TYR A 1159 14.57 12.81 42.72
C TYR A 1159 13.11 12.48 42.41
N MET A 1160 12.83 11.98 41.19
CA MET A 1160 11.48 11.61 40.77
C MET A 1160 10.92 10.45 41.61
N ILE A 1161 11.68 9.38 41.84
CA ILE A 1161 11.25 8.24 42.66
C ILE A 1161 10.96 8.68 44.09
N GLN A 1162 11.79 9.54 44.68
CA GLN A 1162 11.57 10.03 46.04
C GLN A 1162 10.24 10.79 46.16
N VAL A 1163 9.90 11.62 45.18
CA VAL A 1163 8.60 12.34 45.15
C VAL A 1163 7.43 11.37 44.95
N ILE A 1164 7.53 10.41 44.03
CA ILE A 1164 6.46 9.42 43.79
C ILE A 1164 6.15 8.64 45.08
N ILE A 1165 7.21 8.20 45.78
CA ILE A 1165 7.08 7.48 47.05
C ILE A 1165 6.38 8.36 48.10
N ASN A 1166 6.82 9.61 48.27
CA ASN A 1166 6.19 10.55 49.20
C ASN A 1166 4.73 10.82 48.84
N TYR A 1167 4.41 10.90 47.55
CA TYR A 1167 3.04 11.11 47.07
C TYR A 1167 2.14 9.91 47.42
N LEU A 1168 2.60 8.68 47.19
CA LEU A 1168 1.87 7.46 47.56
C LEU A 1168 1.68 7.34 49.08
N PHE A 1169 2.69 7.69 49.88
CA PHE A 1169 2.60 7.65 51.34
C PHE A 1169 1.70 8.75 51.94
N ASN A 1170 1.79 9.99 51.45
CA ASN A 1170 0.96 11.09 51.96
C ASN A 1170 -0.54 10.92 51.64
N VAL A 1171 -0.88 10.15 50.60
CA VAL A 1171 -2.28 9.84 50.26
C VAL A 1171 -2.84 8.70 51.12
N HIS A 1172 -2.02 7.77 51.62
CA HIS A 1172 -2.42 6.80 52.64
C HIS A 1172 -2.46 7.37 54.07
N ILE A 1173 -1.86 8.54 54.30
CA ILE A 1173 -1.88 9.26 55.58
C ILE A 1173 -2.73 10.54 55.44
N GLN A 1174 -3.99 10.41 55.03
CA GLN A 1174 -5.00 11.40 55.42
C GLN A 1174 -5.66 10.93 56.72
N LYS A 1175 -5.33 11.65 57.80
CA LYS A 1175 -5.90 11.55 59.14
C LYS A 1175 -7.43 11.75 59.10
N SER A 1176 -8.18 10.67 58.96
CA SER A 1176 -9.57 10.57 59.44
C SER A 1176 -9.94 9.10 59.44
N ASP A 1177 -9.58 8.44 60.54
CA ASP A 1177 -10.34 7.40 61.25
C ASP A 1177 -9.41 6.75 62.28
N PHE A 1178 -8.90 7.60 63.18
CA PHE A 1178 -8.45 7.18 64.51
C PHE A 1178 -9.63 7.41 65.46
N ALA A 1179 -10.63 6.55 65.36
CA ALA A 1179 -11.51 6.21 66.45
C ALA A 1179 -12.03 4.80 66.15
N ASP A 1180 -11.75 3.87 67.07
CA ASP A 1180 -12.20 2.49 67.08
C ASP A 1180 -11.51 1.53 66.09
N ILE A 1181 -10.46 0.86 66.58
CA ILE A 1181 -10.51 -0.56 66.95
C ILE A 1181 -9.10 -0.99 67.43
N ASN A 1182 -8.98 -1.19 68.74
CA ASN A 1182 -7.98 -2.09 69.32
C ASN A 1182 -8.32 -3.52 68.89
N ALA A 1183 -7.74 -4.01 67.80
CA ALA A 1183 -7.59 -5.44 67.54
C ALA A 1183 -6.46 -5.65 66.52
N GLY A 1184 -5.44 -6.41 66.93
CA GLY A 1184 -4.20 -6.57 66.19
C GLY A 1184 -4.39 -7.11 64.78
N VAL A 1185 -3.86 -6.37 63.81
CA VAL A 1185 -3.41 -6.89 62.52
C VAL A 1185 -2.08 -6.19 62.21
N ASN A 1186 -1.00 -6.98 62.19
CA ASN A 1186 0.31 -6.57 61.71
C ASN A 1186 0.20 -6.12 60.24
N ILE A 1187 0.21 -4.82 60.00
CA ILE A 1187 0.48 -4.27 58.67
C ILE A 1187 2.00 -4.31 58.49
N ASN A 1188 2.47 -5.21 57.64
CA ASN A 1188 3.86 -5.36 57.25
C ASN A 1188 4.36 -4.08 56.54
N ILE A 1189 4.86 -3.14 57.33
CA ILE A 1189 5.75 -2.06 56.88
C ILE A 1189 7.14 -2.68 56.75
N CYS A 1190 7.43 -3.31 55.62
CA CYS A 1190 8.81 -3.61 55.20
C CYS A 1190 8.81 -4.15 53.76
N LYS A 1191 9.11 -3.27 52.81
CA LYS A 1191 9.95 -3.47 51.60
C LYS A 1191 9.56 -2.45 50.52
N ILE A 1192 9.98 -1.21 50.72
CA ILE A 1192 10.23 -0.30 49.60
C ILE A 1192 11.62 0.28 49.87
N SER A 1193 12.64 -0.48 49.45
CA SER A 1193 14.04 -0.07 49.40
C SER A 1193 14.63 -0.58 48.09
#